data_AF-A0A158EJ58-F1
#
_entry.id   AF-A0A158EJ58-F1
#
_cell.length_a   1.000
_cell.length_b   1.000
_cell.length_c   1.000
_cell.angle_alpha   90.00
_cell.angle_beta   90.00
_cell.angle_gamma   90.00
#
_symmetry.space_group_name_H-M   'P 1'
#
loop_
_entity.id
_entity.type
_entity.pdbx_description
1 polymer ?
#
loop_
_entity_poly.entity_id
_entity_poly.type
_entity_poly.pdbx_seq_one_letter_code
_entity_poly.pdbx_strand_id
1 'polypeptide(L)'
;MNNRDEVSMLTPVRTDADPLQGQRVRMSPQGSVLCALAVWIRRIPIAFMAIFAGSALIVCNPGYFWDDWVWRFQPPDQSIRIGKELGIFWGGYLTNAINALAHPSLAMRASALLAWVIAGAAAAFALYRQRVFSAEDAFQYGLVYAATHVASIRFLTSVAMYNVYIASFWIGCACLLATSRPRRGLLLSLPFLFFSFYLNSLIVLFLAVLILFALRYASASIDWSANFPRWYQPAGIRELPAALRTTLREAWTPLLQFATNNAILLALPFLFMLIKRLTTVKSTLYADYNDVHWRTVLSSLVDAFTAIRPVLRDYFATSSRTVTPLMLAVCSLICFVLLRIIPRKRQRTTLLAALAQTALGWVLFAAAIYPYLIVGKAPYLTSFYDSRNILPALTGLVIVLISFANVLDLAFAKIAVLRNIGRDLLLGYVLGASVACGVVTGLELWRDWIRQSAIMTFVRTHQAQLKNVRTFVFDDAAYRIGDRKLWNYEYTGELVAVYHSHKRLGVSIDEYENWPPRVPLIADEALRKRFNFGDYQFDKPHAIITVRNGAVPLTDSRVLLIVGSYFHGERWAEQLGAYVELSMAYEYVQADARVAETFDIANALAAYKRDHGQYPVTSAAAPEDGISTHELSPTERIGPPIVRGDIPGLFPLYMRRTISMAPHALGEPTYLYMSDGLDFKLVYSDPPDIAYAKQAHPALIDRMRPAYGTWTLGAKNW
;
A
#
# COMPACT_ATOMS: atom_id res chain seq x y z
N MET A 1 4.89 53.53 29.57
CA MET A 1 5.48 52.23 29.98
C MET A 1 4.34 51.33 30.44
N ASN A 2 3.81 50.49 29.56
CA ASN A 2 2.77 49.50 29.87
C ASN A 2 3.34 48.11 29.58
N ASN A 3 3.90 47.46 30.60
CA ASN A 3 4.20 46.03 30.55
C ASN A 3 2.88 45.27 30.66
N ARG A 4 2.20 45.08 29.52
CA ARG A 4 1.26 43.97 29.39
C ARG A 4 2.08 42.72 29.19
N ASP A 5 2.21 41.92 30.25
CA ASP A 5 2.66 40.54 30.13
C ASP A 5 1.69 39.82 29.18
N GLU A 6 2.10 39.64 27.93
CA GLU A 6 1.46 38.74 26.96
C GLU A 6 1.60 37.31 27.50
N VAL A 7 0.66 36.91 28.36
CA VAL A 7 0.48 35.52 28.78
C VAL A 7 0.25 34.69 27.52
N SER A 8 1.23 33.86 27.19
CA SER A 8 1.18 32.97 26.04
C SER A 8 -0.02 32.03 26.13
N MET A 9 -0.99 32.23 25.24
CA MET A 9 -2.30 31.55 25.21
C MET A 9 -2.25 30.06 24.84
N LEU A 10 -1.08 29.56 24.40
CA LEU A 10 -0.86 28.14 24.05
C LEU A 10 -0.05 27.38 25.12
N THR A 11 0.47 28.10 26.13
CA THR A 11 1.08 27.47 27.30
C THR A 11 -0.01 27.14 28.31
N PRO A 12 -0.02 25.92 28.89
CA PRO A 12 -0.99 25.60 29.93
C PRO A 12 -0.91 26.63 31.04
N VAL A 13 -2.07 27.11 31.52
CA VAL A 13 -2.16 27.86 32.78
C VAL A 13 -1.38 27.05 33.82
N ARG A 14 -0.28 27.63 34.28
CA ARG A 14 0.51 27.04 35.35
C ARG A 14 -0.37 27.14 36.58
N THR A 15 -1.10 26.06 36.87
CA THR A 15 -1.69 25.89 38.18
C THR A 15 -0.52 25.73 39.15
N ASP A 16 -0.03 26.86 39.65
CA ASP A 16 0.98 26.95 40.68
C ASP A 16 0.36 26.44 42.00
N ALA A 17 0.23 25.13 42.09
CA ALA A 17 -0.14 24.40 43.30
C ALA A 17 0.47 23.00 43.22
N ASP A 18 1.79 22.95 43.06
CA ASP A 18 2.56 21.76 43.41
C ASP A 18 3.18 22.04 44.79
N PRO A 19 2.47 21.74 45.91
CA PRO A 19 2.90 22.11 47.27
C PRO A 19 4.22 21.46 47.72
N LEU A 20 4.88 20.69 46.85
CA LEU A 20 6.16 20.02 47.08
C LEU A 20 7.39 20.78 46.55
N GLN A 21 7.26 21.99 46.02
CA GLN A 21 8.42 22.78 45.59
C GLN A 21 9.30 23.34 46.74
N GLY A 22 8.84 23.26 47.99
CA GLY A 22 9.56 23.78 49.17
C GLY A 22 10.81 22.99 49.62
N GLN A 23 11.06 21.79 49.09
CA GLN A 23 12.23 20.97 49.46
C GLN A 23 12.99 20.44 48.24
N ARG A 24 13.28 21.30 47.25
CA ARG A 24 14.33 20.98 46.29
C ARG A 24 15.69 21.11 46.98
N VAL A 25 16.15 20.01 47.58
CA VAL A 25 17.56 19.80 47.92
C VAL A 25 18.36 20.21 46.68
N ARG A 26 19.18 21.26 46.79
CA ARG A 26 20.11 21.69 45.75
C ARG A 26 21.14 20.58 45.55
N MET A 27 20.79 19.56 44.78
CA MET A 27 21.79 18.63 44.25
C MET A 27 22.79 19.43 43.44
N SER A 28 24.08 19.18 43.65
CA SER A 28 25.13 19.84 42.87
C SER A 28 24.88 19.59 41.37
N PRO A 29 25.17 20.57 40.50
CA PRO A 29 25.00 20.43 39.05
C PRO A 29 25.62 19.13 38.50
N GLN A 30 26.76 18.70 39.06
CA GLN A 30 27.43 17.45 38.72
C GLN A 30 26.60 16.20 39.05
N GLY A 31 25.92 16.15 40.21
CA GLY A 31 25.06 15.03 40.58
C GLY A 31 23.83 14.90 39.65
N SER A 32 23.31 16.02 39.14
CA SER A 32 22.17 16.02 38.22
C SER A 32 22.52 15.45 36.83
N VAL A 33 23.73 15.72 36.34
CA VAL A 33 24.22 15.23 35.05
C VAL A 33 24.49 13.73 35.09
N LEU A 34 25.15 13.24 36.13
CA LEU A 34 25.43 11.81 36.31
C LEU A 34 24.15 10.99 36.44
N CYS A 35 23.15 11.51 37.17
CA CYS A 35 21.85 10.85 37.31
C CYS A 35 21.07 10.83 35.98
N ALA A 36 21.09 11.92 35.21
CA ALA A 36 20.49 11.96 33.87
C ALA A 36 21.19 10.98 32.91
N LEU A 37 22.52 10.94 32.91
CA LEU A 37 23.32 10.02 32.09
C LEU A 37 22.99 8.55 32.41
N ALA A 38 22.90 8.19 33.70
CA ALA A 38 22.55 6.85 34.13
C ALA A 38 21.14 6.42 33.66
N VAL A 39 20.17 7.34 33.64
CA VAL A 39 18.82 7.08 33.11
C VAL A 39 18.86 6.86 31.59
N TRP A 40 19.65 7.64 30.86
CA TRP A 40 19.81 7.46 29.41
C TRP A 40 20.48 6.15 29.05
N ILE A 41 21.59 5.80 29.71
CA ILE A 41 22.31 4.54 29.48
C ILE A 41 21.38 3.33 29.63
N ARG A 42 20.46 3.35 30.61
CA ARG A 42 19.48 2.27 30.81
C ARG A 42 18.36 2.22 29.77
N ARG A 43 18.08 3.32 29.07
CA ARG A 43 17.03 3.43 28.04
C ARG A 43 17.53 3.11 26.63
N ILE A 44 18.82 3.28 26.37
CA ILE A 44 19.42 3.04 25.04
C ILE A 44 19.18 1.60 24.55
N PRO A 45 19.40 0.53 25.34
CA PRO A 45 19.23 -0.84 24.84
C PRO A 45 17.81 -1.13 24.33
N ILE A 46 16.77 -0.76 25.08
CA ILE A 46 15.39 -0.98 24.65
C ILE A 46 15.00 -0.08 23.48
N ALA A 47 15.52 1.14 23.41
CA ALA A 47 15.29 2.03 22.27
C ALA A 47 15.94 1.47 20.99
N PHE A 48 17.17 0.99 21.10
CA PHE A 48 17.86 0.33 20.00
C PHE A 48 17.12 -0.93 19.55
N MET A 49 16.69 -1.77 20.51
CA MET A 49 15.86 -2.95 20.25
C MET A 49 14.57 -2.59 19.51
N ALA A 50 13.82 -1.60 20.01
CA ALA A 50 12.57 -1.15 19.41
C ALA A 50 12.76 -0.58 18.00
N ILE A 51 13.86 0.14 17.75
CA ILE A 51 14.13 0.75 16.45
C ILE A 51 14.61 -0.30 15.45
N PHE A 52 15.59 -1.13 15.80
CA PHE A 52 16.35 -1.92 14.84
C PHE A 52 16.00 -3.40 14.80
N ALA A 53 15.60 -4.03 15.91
CA ALA A 53 15.49 -5.49 15.93
C ALA A 53 14.46 -6.02 14.94
N GLY A 54 13.32 -5.34 14.78
CA GLY A 54 12.30 -5.69 13.79
C GLY A 54 12.47 -5.02 12.42
N SER A 55 13.37 -4.05 12.25
CA SER A 55 13.46 -3.26 11.02
C SER A 55 14.77 -3.44 10.25
N ALA A 56 15.85 -3.89 10.90
CA ALA A 56 17.19 -3.97 10.30
C ALA A 56 17.21 -4.81 9.03
N LEU A 57 16.59 -6.00 9.05
CA LEU A 57 16.51 -6.86 7.87
C LEU A 57 15.75 -6.19 6.72
N ILE A 58 14.68 -5.45 7.02
CA ILE A 58 13.89 -4.72 6.01
C ILE A 58 14.73 -3.57 5.44
N VAL A 59 15.30 -2.74 6.31
CA VAL A 59 16.02 -1.51 5.95
C VAL A 59 17.31 -1.79 5.20
N CYS A 60 17.99 -2.89 5.53
CA CYS A 60 19.25 -3.26 4.89
C CYS A 60 19.09 -4.17 3.66
N ASN A 61 17.85 -4.55 3.30
CA ASN A 61 17.60 -5.29 2.07
C ASN A 61 17.78 -4.37 0.84
N PRO A 62 18.55 -4.78 -0.18
CA PRO A 62 18.83 -3.92 -1.34
C PRO A 62 17.78 -4.03 -2.46
N GLY A 63 16.86 -4.99 -2.37
CA GLY A 63 15.87 -5.29 -3.40
C GLY A 63 14.87 -4.17 -3.65
N TYR A 64 14.23 -4.21 -4.82
CA TYR A 64 13.11 -3.35 -5.18
C TYR A 64 11.86 -4.22 -5.21
N PHE A 65 10.75 -3.72 -4.67
CA PHE A 65 9.53 -4.50 -4.59
C PHE A 65 8.37 -3.66 -5.09
N TRP A 66 7.46 -4.29 -5.84
CA TRP A 66 6.22 -3.66 -6.23
C TRP A 66 6.50 -2.34 -7.00
N ASP A 67 5.82 -1.23 -6.70
CA ASP A 67 5.98 0.03 -7.46
C ASP A 67 7.40 0.63 -7.40
N ASP A 68 8.28 0.16 -6.53
CA ASP A 68 9.66 0.64 -6.45
C ASP A 68 10.40 0.50 -7.80
N TRP A 69 10.07 -0.56 -8.55
CA TRP A 69 10.61 -0.78 -9.90
C TRP A 69 10.18 0.27 -10.90
N VAL A 70 8.95 0.77 -10.79
CA VAL A 70 8.46 1.86 -11.63
C VAL A 70 9.34 3.08 -11.42
N TRP A 71 9.58 3.49 -10.18
CA TRP A 71 10.34 4.71 -9.87
C TRP A 71 11.83 4.64 -10.17
N ARG A 72 12.45 3.45 -10.14
CA ARG A 72 13.91 3.32 -10.25
C ARG A 72 14.47 3.74 -11.62
N PHE A 73 13.74 3.44 -12.69
CA PHE A 73 14.23 3.60 -14.06
C PHE A 73 13.53 4.70 -14.86
N GLN A 74 12.72 5.52 -14.19
CA GLN A 74 12.06 6.64 -14.85
C GLN A 74 13.06 7.72 -15.24
N PRO A 75 13.01 8.20 -16.51
CA PRO A 75 13.70 9.41 -16.91
C PRO A 75 13.31 10.60 -16.02
N PRO A 76 14.23 11.56 -15.77
CA PRO A 76 13.95 12.65 -14.84
C PRO A 76 12.69 13.48 -15.14
N ASP A 77 12.42 13.74 -16.42
CA ASP A 77 11.24 14.47 -16.90
C ASP A 77 9.94 13.71 -16.59
N GLN A 78 9.93 12.39 -16.75
CA GLN A 78 8.77 11.55 -16.42
C GLN A 78 8.55 11.46 -14.92
N SER A 79 9.60 11.27 -14.12
CA SER A 79 9.50 11.32 -12.66
C SER A 79 8.90 12.64 -12.16
N ILE A 80 9.33 13.77 -12.72
CA ILE A 80 8.80 15.11 -12.39
C ILE A 80 7.33 15.22 -12.81
N ARG A 81 6.98 14.73 -14.00
CA ARG A 81 5.60 14.71 -14.48
C ARG A 81 4.70 13.88 -13.58
N ILE A 82 5.10 12.66 -13.22
CA ILE A 82 4.35 11.78 -12.31
C ILE A 82 4.17 12.49 -10.96
N GLY A 83 5.21 13.14 -10.43
CA GLY A 83 5.12 13.94 -9.21
C GLY A 83 4.04 15.04 -9.31
N LYS A 84 4.03 15.82 -10.41
CA LYS A 84 2.99 16.82 -10.66
C LYS A 84 1.60 16.21 -10.80
N GLU A 85 1.47 15.05 -11.43
CA GLU A 85 0.19 14.35 -11.58
C GLU A 85 -0.38 13.82 -10.26
N LEU A 86 0.48 13.37 -9.35
CA LEU A 86 0.11 12.96 -7.99
C LEU A 86 -0.15 14.16 -7.05
N GLY A 87 0.09 15.38 -7.53
CA GLY A 87 0.00 16.61 -6.75
C GLY A 87 1.13 16.77 -5.73
N ILE A 88 2.27 16.11 -5.96
CA ILE A 88 3.52 16.20 -5.19
C ILE A 88 4.61 16.71 -6.15
N PHE A 89 4.51 17.98 -6.54
CA PHE A 89 5.32 18.54 -7.64
C PHE A 89 6.85 18.41 -7.45
N TRP A 90 7.32 18.38 -6.20
CA TRP A 90 8.74 18.23 -5.87
C TRP A 90 9.16 16.75 -5.72
N GLY A 91 8.20 15.82 -5.61
CA GLY A 91 8.45 14.39 -5.35
C GLY A 91 9.27 13.73 -6.45
N GLY A 92 9.05 14.12 -7.71
CA GLY A 92 9.85 13.64 -8.84
C GLY A 92 11.32 14.09 -8.77
N TYR A 93 11.58 15.34 -8.36
CA TYR A 93 12.94 15.85 -8.19
C TYR A 93 13.69 15.11 -7.08
N LEU A 94 13.03 14.89 -5.94
CA LEU A 94 13.63 14.13 -4.84
C LEU A 94 13.90 12.67 -5.25
N THR A 95 12.95 12.04 -5.94
CA THR A 95 13.12 10.66 -6.44
C THR A 95 14.33 10.56 -7.36
N ASN A 96 14.51 11.50 -8.27
CA ASN A 96 15.69 11.55 -9.15
C ASN A 96 16.99 11.74 -8.36
N ALA A 97 17.01 12.63 -7.37
CA ALA A 97 18.18 12.85 -6.51
C ALA A 97 18.57 11.58 -5.74
N ILE A 98 17.59 10.82 -5.27
CA ILE A 98 17.84 9.57 -4.53
C ILE A 98 18.25 8.44 -5.47
N ASN A 99 17.67 8.37 -6.67
CA ASN A 99 18.05 7.42 -7.71
C ASN A 99 19.48 7.63 -8.24
N ALA A 100 20.07 8.81 -8.02
CA ALA A 100 21.46 9.11 -8.37
C ALA A 100 22.48 8.59 -7.33
N LEU A 101 22.02 8.13 -6.15
CA LEU A 101 22.90 7.52 -5.15
C LEU A 101 23.32 6.10 -5.58
N ALA A 102 24.44 5.62 -5.02
CA ALA A 102 24.95 4.28 -5.31
C ALA A 102 23.95 3.16 -4.93
N HIS A 103 23.21 3.35 -3.82
CA HIS A 103 22.21 2.41 -3.33
C HIS A 103 20.88 3.13 -3.00
N PRO A 104 20.05 3.46 -4.01
CA PRO A 104 18.84 4.25 -3.82
C PRO A 104 17.83 3.61 -2.87
N SER A 105 17.64 2.28 -2.96
CA SER A 105 16.70 1.54 -2.10
C SER A 105 17.09 1.64 -0.62
N LEU A 106 18.38 1.46 -0.31
CA LEU A 106 18.91 1.58 1.06
C LEU A 106 18.80 3.01 1.59
N ALA A 107 19.09 4.02 0.76
CA ALA A 107 18.97 5.42 1.13
C ALA A 107 17.51 5.80 1.46
N MET A 108 16.55 5.34 0.66
CA MET A 108 15.11 5.52 0.93
C MET A 108 14.69 4.86 2.23
N ARG A 109 15.11 3.62 2.45
CA ARG A 109 14.78 2.86 3.66
C ARG A 109 15.34 3.48 4.93
N ALA A 110 16.60 3.93 4.88
CA ALA A 110 17.23 4.65 5.97
C ALA A 110 16.49 5.97 6.27
N SER A 111 16.10 6.71 5.22
CA SER A 111 15.33 7.95 5.35
C SER A 111 13.95 7.69 5.95
N ALA A 112 13.27 6.62 5.51
CA ALA A 112 11.99 6.19 6.06
C ALA A 112 12.09 5.80 7.54
N LEU A 113 13.12 5.03 7.92
CA LEU A 113 13.39 4.66 9.32
C LEU A 113 13.65 5.89 10.18
N LEU A 114 14.51 6.80 9.72
CA LEU A 114 14.82 8.03 10.46
C LEU A 114 13.56 8.88 10.63
N ALA A 115 12.80 9.12 9.56
CA ALA A 115 11.54 9.85 9.62
C ALA A 115 10.54 9.18 10.57
N TRP A 116 10.44 7.86 10.54
CA TRP A 116 9.57 7.08 11.41
C TRP A 116 9.90 7.25 12.90
N VAL A 117 11.19 7.13 13.25
CA VAL A 117 11.68 7.33 14.63
C VAL A 117 11.44 8.78 15.07
N ILE A 118 11.72 9.76 14.20
CA ILE A 118 11.48 11.18 14.50
C ILE A 118 9.98 11.44 14.69
N ALA A 119 9.10 10.86 13.88
CA ALA A 119 7.65 10.99 14.03
C ALA A 119 7.19 10.49 15.40
N GLY A 120 7.61 9.28 15.80
CA GLY A 120 7.30 8.71 17.10
C GLY A 120 7.81 9.56 18.26
N ALA A 121 9.06 10.04 18.18
CA ALA A 121 9.66 10.90 19.20
C ALA A 121 8.99 12.27 19.30
N ALA A 122 8.64 12.90 18.17
CA ALA A 122 7.97 14.19 18.12
C ALA A 122 6.53 14.09 18.64
N ALA A 123 5.79 13.03 18.28
CA ALA A 123 4.47 12.74 18.82
C ALA A 123 4.52 12.48 20.34
N ALA A 124 5.47 11.67 20.80
CA ALA A 124 5.71 11.43 22.23
C ALA A 124 5.94 12.73 22.99
N PHE A 125 6.80 13.60 22.45
CA PHE A 125 7.11 14.90 23.03
C PHE A 125 5.88 15.82 23.07
N ALA A 126 5.09 15.86 22.00
CA ALA A 126 3.84 16.63 21.96
C ALA A 126 2.85 16.17 23.04
N LEU A 127 2.64 14.86 23.18
CA LEU A 127 1.74 14.28 24.19
C LEU A 127 2.24 14.53 25.62
N TYR A 128 3.55 14.42 25.86
CA TYR A 128 4.16 14.78 27.13
C TYR A 128 3.98 16.27 27.46
N ARG A 129 4.24 17.16 26.50
CA ARG A 129 4.08 18.61 26.67
C ARG A 129 2.63 19.00 26.97
N GLN A 130 1.67 18.31 26.36
CA GLN A 130 0.24 18.51 26.62
C GLN A 130 -0.23 17.89 27.94
N ARG A 131 0.64 17.20 28.68
CA ARG A 131 0.34 16.44 29.90
C ARG A 131 -0.67 15.30 29.69
N VAL A 132 -0.79 14.82 28.46
CA VAL A 132 -1.57 13.61 28.16
C VAL A 132 -0.84 12.39 28.72
N PHE A 133 0.49 12.39 28.61
CA PHE A 133 1.35 11.33 29.10
C PHE A 133 2.34 11.82 30.16
N SER A 134 2.66 10.93 31.09
CA SER A 134 3.86 11.05 31.93
C SER A 134 5.13 10.93 31.07
N ALA A 135 6.28 11.30 31.62
CA ALA A 135 7.55 11.12 30.89
C ALA A 135 7.87 9.64 30.60
N GLU A 136 7.38 8.72 31.44
CA GLU A 136 7.55 7.27 31.24
C GLU A 136 6.61 6.75 30.16
N ASP A 137 5.32 7.14 30.20
CA ASP A 137 4.32 6.78 29.20
C ASP A 137 4.70 7.32 27.82
N ALA A 138 5.22 8.55 27.74
CA ALA A 138 5.69 9.13 26.49
C ALA A 138 6.89 8.37 25.91
N PHE A 139 7.84 7.95 26.75
CA PHE A 139 8.95 7.12 26.31
C PHE A 139 8.47 5.76 25.80
N GLN A 140 7.60 5.08 26.54
CA GLN A 140 7.02 3.80 26.12
C GLN A 140 6.17 3.91 24.85
N TYR A 141 5.40 5.00 24.71
CA TYR A 141 4.70 5.34 23.47
C TYR A 141 5.69 5.42 22.30
N GLY A 142 6.82 6.12 22.48
CA GLY A 142 7.86 6.22 21.46
C GLY A 142 8.47 4.86 21.08
N LEU A 143 8.69 3.98 22.06
CA LEU A 143 9.15 2.61 21.82
C LEU A 143 8.15 1.80 21.00
N VAL A 144 6.87 1.79 21.41
CA VAL A 144 5.81 1.04 20.72
C VAL A 144 5.59 1.58 19.30
N TYR A 145 5.63 2.91 19.12
CA TYR A 145 5.54 3.55 17.82
C TYR A 145 6.70 3.12 16.90
N ALA A 146 7.93 3.17 17.39
CA ALA A 146 9.11 2.79 16.61
C ALA A 146 9.08 1.29 16.23
N ALA A 147 8.74 0.42 17.17
CA ALA A 147 8.78 -1.03 17.00
C ALA A 147 7.65 -1.58 16.14
N THR A 148 6.50 -0.89 16.06
CA THR A 148 5.28 -1.43 15.46
C THR A 148 5.50 -2.08 14.09
N HIS A 149 4.97 -3.29 13.93
CA HIS A 149 5.09 -4.06 12.67
C HIS A 149 4.02 -3.70 11.63
N VAL A 150 3.15 -2.76 11.98
CA VAL A 150 2.05 -2.29 11.15
C VAL A 150 2.58 -1.69 9.85
N ALA A 151 2.07 -2.17 8.71
CA ALA A 151 2.45 -1.69 7.39
C ALA A 151 3.96 -1.69 7.16
N SER A 152 4.57 -2.88 7.21
CA SER A 152 6.01 -3.04 6.93
C SER A 152 6.42 -2.52 5.55
N ILE A 153 5.46 -2.42 4.61
CA ILE A 153 5.61 -1.76 3.32
C ILE A 153 6.07 -0.29 3.41
N ARG A 154 5.93 0.36 4.58
CA ARG A 154 6.38 1.75 4.81
C ARG A 154 7.85 2.01 4.48
N PHE A 155 8.68 0.95 4.46
CA PHE A 155 10.09 1.07 4.11
C PHE A 155 10.35 0.94 2.60
N LEU A 156 9.37 0.52 1.79
CA LEU A 156 9.51 0.50 0.34
C LEU A 156 9.58 1.92 -0.23
N THR A 157 10.32 2.11 -1.33
CA THR A 157 10.55 3.43 -1.95
C THR A 157 9.25 4.17 -2.26
N SER A 158 8.26 3.45 -2.80
CA SER A 158 6.93 3.94 -3.16
C SER A 158 6.11 4.48 -1.97
N VAL A 159 6.40 4.03 -0.74
CA VAL A 159 5.66 4.42 0.48
C VAL A 159 6.54 5.21 1.46
N ALA A 160 7.87 5.14 1.33
CA ALA A 160 8.85 5.75 2.23
C ALA A 160 8.58 7.25 2.49
N MET A 161 8.12 7.98 1.47
CA MET A 161 7.78 9.40 1.58
C MET A 161 6.62 9.68 2.54
N TYR A 162 5.74 8.72 2.79
CA TYR A 162 4.65 8.87 3.75
C TYR A 162 5.21 9.07 5.16
N ASN A 163 6.30 8.38 5.50
CA ASN A 163 6.97 8.57 6.80
C ASN A 163 7.51 9.99 6.93
N VAL A 164 8.04 10.58 5.85
CA VAL A 164 8.54 11.95 5.87
C VAL A 164 7.40 12.93 6.13
N TYR A 165 6.24 12.77 5.48
CA TYR A 165 5.06 13.61 5.72
C TYR A 165 4.53 13.49 7.14
N ILE A 166 4.44 12.26 7.66
CA ILE A 166 4.00 11.99 9.03
C ILE A 166 5.01 12.57 10.04
N ALA A 167 6.31 12.46 9.78
CA ALA A 167 7.35 13.08 10.60
C ALA A 167 7.22 14.60 10.60
N SER A 168 7.08 15.21 9.43
CA SER A 168 6.85 16.66 9.32
C SER A 168 5.60 17.10 10.09
N PHE A 169 4.50 16.35 10.02
CA PHE A 169 3.30 16.67 10.81
C PHE A 169 3.60 16.74 12.31
N TRP A 170 4.19 15.66 12.86
CA TRP A 170 4.46 15.60 14.29
C TRP A 170 5.58 16.54 14.76
N ILE A 171 6.59 16.82 13.92
CA ILE A 171 7.57 17.87 14.18
C ILE A 171 6.87 19.24 14.24
N GLY A 172 5.97 19.52 13.29
CA GLY A 172 5.17 20.74 13.28
C GLY A 172 4.37 20.91 14.56
N CYS A 173 3.64 19.86 14.98
CA CYS A 173 2.93 19.84 16.26
C CYS A 173 3.89 20.01 17.46
N ALA A 174 5.04 19.33 17.47
CA ALA A 174 6.02 19.46 18.55
C ALA A 174 6.58 20.88 18.65
N CYS A 175 6.95 21.51 17.53
CA CYS A 175 7.44 22.90 17.46
C CYS A 175 6.40 23.89 17.97
N LEU A 176 5.13 23.71 17.57
CA LEU A 176 4.02 24.55 18.03
C LEU A 176 3.87 24.51 19.56
N LEU A 177 4.17 23.35 20.17
CA LEU A 177 3.99 23.11 21.60
C LEU A 177 5.27 23.26 22.45
N ALA A 178 6.46 23.28 21.83
CA ALA A 178 7.74 23.27 22.53
C ALA A 178 8.11 24.63 23.14
N THR A 179 7.75 25.72 22.45
CA THR A 179 8.30 27.05 22.74
C THR A 179 7.45 27.80 23.76
N SER A 180 8.11 28.49 24.70
CA SER A 180 7.45 29.46 25.60
C SER A 180 6.99 30.73 24.88
N ARG A 181 7.54 31.00 23.68
CA ARG A 181 7.20 32.15 22.83
C ARG A 181 6.28 31.69 21.69
N PRO A 182 4.96 31.88 21.80
CA PRO A 182 3.98 31.24 20.91
C PRO A 182 4.18 31.62 19.44
N ARG A 183 4.55 32.88 19.15
CA ARG A 183 4.84 33.33 17.79
C ARG A 183 6.03 32.59 17.14
N ARG A 184 7.07 32.27 17.91
CA ARG A 184 8.24 31.54 17.38
C ARG A 184 7.90 30.08 17.09
N GLY A 185 7.22 29.41 18.03
CA GLY A 185 6.76 28.03 17.83
C GLY A 185 5.82 27.93 16.62
N LEU A 186 4.91 28.89 16.48
CA LEU A 186 4.04 29.01 15.31
C LEU A 186 4.87 29.09 14.01
N LEU A 187 5.74 30.10 13.87
CA LEU A 187 6.54 30.28 12.64
C LEU A 187 7.40 29.05 12.30
N LEU A 188 7.98 28.39 13.31
CA LEU A 188 8.75 27.16 13.12
C LEU A 188 7.88 25.97 12.69
N SER A 189 6.62 25.90 13.13
CA SER A 189 5.70 24.80 12.80
C SER A 189 5.15 24.85 11.37
N LEU A 190 4.96 26.06 10.82
CA LEU A 190 4.31 26.28 9.53
C LEU A 190 4.92 25.48 8.36
N PRO A 191 6.25 25.49 8.10
CA PRO A 191 6.81 24.75 6.97
C PRO A 191 6.60 23.24 7.10
N PHE A 192 6.71 22.70 8.32
CA PHE A 192 6.52 21.28 8.57
C PHE A 192 5.06 20.83 8.41
N LEU A 193 4.12 21.62 8.93
CA LEU A 193 2.69 21.36 8.76
C LEU A 193 2.28 21.48 7.30
N PHE A 194 2.74 22.52 6.60
CA PHE A 194 2.49 22.70 5.16
C PHE A 194 2.99 21.51 4.35
N PHE A 195 4.23 21.08 4.61
CA PHE A 195 4.84 19.94 3.91
C PHE A 195 4.14 18.61 4.23
N SER A 196 3.57 18.46 5.43
CA SER A 196 2.83 17.25 5.77
C SER A 196 1.57 17.03 4.94
N PHE A 197 0.95 18.10 4.43
CA PHE A 197 -0.33 18.01 3.71
C PHE A 197 -0.25 17.35 2.33
N TYR A 198 0.95 17.08 1.81
CA TYR A 198 1.12 16.21 0.64
C TYR A 198 0.56 14.80 0.86
N LEU A 199 0.49 14.36 2.12
CA LEU A 199 -0.38 13.26 2.52
C LEU A 199 -1.73 13.83 2.95
N ASN A 200 -2.70 13.88 2.02
CA ASN A 200 -3.98 14.59 2.22
C ASN A 200 -4.71 14.20 3.52
N SER A 201 -4.56 12.96 4.00
CA SER A 201 -5.19 12.50 5.23
C SER A 201 -4.72 13.26 6.49
N LEU A 202 -3.51 13.80 6.45
CA LEU A 202 -2.97 14.64 7.52
C LEU A 202 -3.65 16.01 7.60
N ILE A 203 -4.36 16.46 6.57
CA ILE A 203 -5.19 17.69 6.65
C ILE A 203 -6.36 17.46 7.61
N VAL A 204 -7.03 16.32 7.51
CA VAL A 204 -8.16 16.00 8.42
C VAL A 204 -7.65 15.78 9.85
N LEU A 205 -6.51 15.10 9.99
CA LEU A 205 -5.86 14.96 11.30
C LEU A 205 -5.43 16.32 11.88
N PHE A 206 -4.89 17.21 11.04
CA PHE A 206 -4.54 18.58 11.43
C PHE A 206 -5.75 19.36 11.94
N LEU A 207 -6.87 19.32 11.21
CA LEU A 207 -8.11 19.96 11.62
C LEU A 207 -8.63 19.39 12.94
N ALA A 208 -8.55 18.06 13.14
CA ALA A 208 -8.91 17.44 14.41
C ALA A 208 -8.03 17.94 15.56
N VAL A 209 -6.71 18.02 15.37
CA VAL A 209 -5.77 18.57 16.37
C VAL A 209 -6.07 20.04 16.67
N LEU A 210 -6.35 20.87 15.65
CA LEU A 210 -6.74 22.27 15.84
C LEU A 210 -8.05 22.40 16.61
N ILE A 211 -9.07 21.59 16.30
CA ILE A 211 -10.34 21.56 17.03
C ILE A 211 -10.09 21.19 18.49
N LEU A 212 -9.24 20.19 18.78
CA LEU A 212 -8.89 19.82 20.15
C LEU A 212 -8.20 20.98 20.89
N PHE A 213 -7.33 21.75 20.23
CA PHE A 213 -6.73 22.95 20.82
C PHE A 213 -7.75 24.06 21.04
N ALA A 214 -8.66 24.29 20.10
CA ALA A 214 -9.72 25.29 20.22
C ALA A 214 -10.69 24.94 21.36
N LEU A 215 -11.11 23.68 21.46
CA LEU A 215 -11.96 23.18 22.54
C LEU A 215 -11.27 23.30 23.89
N ARG A 216 -9.98 22.95 23.98
CA ARG A 216 -9.21 23.13 25.20
C ARG A 216 -9.11 24.60 25.59
N TYR A 217 -8.87 25.49 24.62
CA TYR A 217 -8.82 26.94 24.85
C TYR A 217 -10.16 27.46 25.39
N ALA A 218 -11.28 27.12 24.73
CA ALA A 218 -12.61 27.48 25.20
C ALA A 218 -12.92 26.89 26.57
N SER A 219 -12.55 25.63 26.83
CA SER A 219 -12.81 24.95 28.11
C SER A 219 -12.14 25.63 29.30
N ALA A 220 -11.04 26.36 29.09
CA ALA A 220 -10.37 27.12 30.15
C ALA A 220 -11.13 28.41 30.54
N SER A 221 -12.05 28.87 29.69
CA SER A 221 -12.87 30.06 29.92
C SER A 221 -14.31 29.71 30.36
N ILE A 222 -14.69 28.43 30.32
CA ILE A 222 -16.05 27.96 30.62
C ILE A 222 -16.06 27.28 31.99
N ASP A 223 -17.00 27.68 32.85
CA ASP A 223 -17.27 26.95 34.09
C ASP A 223 -18.19 25.75 33.80
N TRP A 224 -17.57 24.61 33.53
CA TRP A 224 -18.29 23.35 33.25
C TRP A 224 -19.16 22.90 34.43
N SER A 225 -18.78 23.23 35.67
CA SER A 225 -19.52 22.81 36.86
C SER A 225 -20.83 23.59 37.00
N ALA A 226 -20.81 24.88 36.64
CA ALA A 226 -21.99 25.74 36.61
C ALA A 226 -22.96 25.37 35.48
N ASN A 227 -22.43 24.98 34.31
CA ASN A 227 -23.25 24.65 33.14
C ASN A 227 -23.83 23.23 33.17
N PHE A 228 -23.21 22.30 33.92
CA PHE A 228 -23.64 20.90 34.00
C PHE A 228 -23.74 20.40 35.46
N PRO A 229 -24.49 21.04 36.37
CA PRO A 229 -24.49 20.66 37.79
C PRO A 229 -25.11 19.29 38.07
N ARG A 230 -25.90 18.72 37.14
CA ARG A 230 -26.65 17.46 37.31
C ARG A 230 -26.69 16.56 36.07
N TRP A 231 -25.70 16.62 35.18
CA TRP A 231 -25.71 15.86 33.93
C TRP A 231 -25.79 14.33 34.12
N TYR A 232 -25.40 13.84 35.30
CA TYR A 232 -25.46 12.43 35.70
C TYR A 232 -26.86 11.98 36.16
N GLN A 233 -27.84 12.88 36.27
CA GLN A 233 -29.23 12.54 36.64
C GLN A 233 -30.13 12.49 35.39
N PRO A 234 -31.12 11.59 35.31
CA PRO A 234 -32.04 11.49 34.17
C PRO A 234 -32.79 12.80 33.87
N ALA A 235 -33.10 13.59 34.90
CA ALA A 235 -33.70 14.92 34.75
C ALA A 235 -32.78 15.90 34.00
N GLY A 236 -31.46 15.80 34.21
CA GLY A 236 -30.45 16.62 33.53
C GLY A 236 -30.33 16.33 32.03
N ILE A 237 -30.79 15.17 31.54
CA ILE A 237 -30.79 14.85 30.10
C ILE A 237 -31.79 15.75 29.35
N ARG A 238 -32.93 16.10 29.95
CA ARG A 238 -33.90 17.02 29.34
C ARG A 238 -33.38 18.46 29.25
N GLU A 239 -32.52 18.86 30.18
CA GLU A 239 -31.88 20.18 30.21
C GLU A 239 -30.62 20.25 29.34
N LEU A 240 -30.09 19.10 28.90
CA LEU A 240 -28.87 19.00 28.10
C LEU A 240 -28.88 19.90 26.85
N PRO A 241 -29.96 20.00 26.04
CA PRO A 241 -29.95 20.89 24.88
C PRO A 241 -29.83 22.36 25.25
N ALA A 242 -30.42 22.78 26.37
CA ALA A 242 -30.32 24.16 26.86
C ALA A 242 -28.91 24.44 27.41
N ALA A 243 -28.36 23.54 28.22
CA ALA A 243 -26.99 23.61 28.72
C ALA A 243 -25.96 23.64 27.58
N LEU A 244 -26.14 22.82 26.53
CA LEU A 244 -25.31 22.84 25.34
C LEU A 244 -25.40 24.17 24.59
N ARG A 245 -26.59 24.74 24.43
CA ARG A 245 -26.75 26.07 23.79
C ARG A 245 -26.04 27.16 24.59
N THR A 246 -26.17 27.16 25.92
CA THR A 246 -25.48 28.12 26.79
C THR A 246 -23.97 27.95 26.68
N THR A 247 -23.47 26.72 26.79
CA THR A 247 -22.05 26.39 26.64
C THR A 247 -21.51 26.82 25.27
N LEU A 248 -22.27 26.62 24.19
CA LEU A 248 -21.88 27.05 22.84
C LEU A 248 -21.82 28.57 22.71
N ARG A 249 -22.75 29.31 23.35
CA ARG A 249 -22.71 30.78 23.40
C ARG A 249 -21.50 31.28 24.18
N GLU A 250 -21.21 30.68 25.33
CA GLU A 250 -20.03 31.01 26.14
C GLU A 250 -18.73 30.64 25.43
N ALA A 251 -18.71 29.53 24.70
CA ALA A 251 -17.58 29.10 23.89
C ALA A 251 -17.35 29.99 22.66
N TRP A 252 -18.36 30.72 22.16
CA TRP A 252 -18.24 31.47 20.92
C TRP A 252 -17.13 32.52 20.96
N THR A 253 -17.09 33.34 22.01
CA THR A 253 -16.07 34.39 22.18
C THR A 253 -14.63 33.83 22.25
N PRO A 254 -14.32 32.83 23.11
CA PRO A 254 -12.97 32.26 23.13
C PRO A 254 -12.64 31.49 21.85
N LEU A 255 -13.61 30.84 21.19
CA LEU A 255 -13.38 30.21 19.88
C LEU A 255 -13.04 31.24 18.81
N LEU A 256 -13.72 32.39 18.79
CA LEU A 256 -13.41 33.49 17.87
C LEU A 256 -12.02 34.06 18.15
N GLN A 257 -11.67 34.28 19.42
CA GLN A 257 -10.33 34.72 19.82
C GLN A 257 -9.25 33.71 19.43
N PHE A 258 -9.51 32.41 19.61
CA PHE A 258 -8.63 31.36 19.15
C PHE A 258 -8.44 31.44 17.63
N ALA A 259 -9.53 31.62 16.87
CA ALA A 259 -9.49 31.71 15.41
C ALA A 259 -8.70 32.93 14.94
N THR A 260 -8.89 34.11 15.56
CA THR A 260 -8.14 35.32 15.20
C THR A 260 -6.65 35.17 15.52
N ASN A 261 -6.32 34.58 16.67
CA ASN A 261 -4.94 34.39 17.10
C ASN A 261 -4.19 33.32 16.28
N ASN A 262 -4.93 32.39 15.68
CA ASN A 262 -4.40 31.28 14.90
C ASN A 262 -4.84 31.34 13.42
N ALA A 263 -5.17 32.52 12.91
CA ALA A 263 -5.69 32.69 11.55
C ALA A 263 -4.75 32.09 10.49
N ILE A 264 -3.43 32.16 10.70
CA ILE A 264 -2.43 31.57 9.80
C ILE A 264 -2.53 30.04 9.76
N LEU A 265 -2.76 29.39 10.91
CA LEU A 265 -2.95 27.92 10.97
C LEU A 265 -4.25 27.50 10.27
N LEU A 266 -5.31 28.28 10.44
CA LEU A 266 -6.60 28.04 9.78
C LEU A 266 -6.52 28.26 8.26
N ALA A 267 -5.71 29.21 7.81
CA ALA A 267 -5.48 29.48 6.38
C ALA A 267 -4.55 28.44 5.71
N LEU A 268 -3.74 27.71 6.48
CA LEU A 268 -2.68 26.84 5.96
C LEU A 268 -3.21 25.74 5.01
N PRO A 269 -4.29 25.00 5.30
CA PRO A 269 -4.84 24.01 4.37
C PRO A 269 -5.33 24.64 3.06
N PHE A 270 -5.90 25.84 3.11
CA PHE A 270 -6.36 26.56 1.91
C PHE A 270 -5.19 27.03 1.05
N LEU A 271 -4.14 27.55 1.67
CA LEU A 271 -2.90 27.90 0.98
C LEU A 271 -2.26 26.67 0.32
N PHE A 272 -2.23 25.54 1.03
CA PHE A 272 -1.77 24.27 0.46
C PHE A 272 -2.62 23.82 -0.72
N MET A 273 -3.96 23.86 -0.60
CA MET A 273 -4.86 23.50 -1.71
C MET A 273 -4.66 24.41 -2.93
N LEU A 274 -4.44 25.72 -2.72
CA LEU A 274 -4.13 26.66 -3.79
C LEU A 274 -2.82 26.30 -4.49
N ILE A 275 -1.74 26.11 -3.73
CA ILE A 275 -0.43 25.74 -4.29
C ILE A 275 -0.50 24.39 -5.00
N LYS A 276 -1.17 23.41 -4.40
CA LYS A 276 -1.40 22.10 -5.01
C LYS A 276 -2.14 22.25 -6.33
N ARG A 277 -3.23 23.02 -6.38
CA ARG A 277 -3.99 23.28 -7.61
C ARG A 277 -3.14 23.94 -8.70
N LEU A 278 -2.27 24.89 -8.34
CA LEU A 278 -1.40 25.60 -9.29
C LEU A 278 -0.24 24.72 -9.81
N THR A 279 0.14 23.68 -9.08
CA THR A 279 1.31 22.84 -9.41
C THR A 279 0.95 21.44 -9.91
N THR A 280 -0.30 21.01 -9.73
CA THR A 280 -0.80 19.69 -10.14
C THR A 280 -1.21 19.69 -11.61
N VAL A 281 -0.93 18.59 -12.31
CA VAL A 281 -1.42 18.33 -13.67
C VAL A 281 -2.46 17.21 -13.61
N LYS A 282 -3.52 17.28 -14.42
CA LYS A 282 -4.53 16.21 -14.46
C LYS A 282 -3.87 14.91 -14.91
N SER A 283 -3.93 13.88 -14.07
CA SER A 283 -3.46 12.54 -14.44
C SER A 283 -4.52 11.81 -15.25
N THR A 284 -4.12 11.10 -16.30
CA THR A 284 -5.01 10.18 -17.02
C THR A 284 -5.21 8.86 -16.28
N LEU A 285 -4.26 8.47 -15.42
CA LEU A 285 -4.30 7.23 -14.64
C LEU A 285 -5.00 7.39 -13.30
N TYR A 286 -4.80 8.54 -12.64
CA TYR A 286 -5.20 8.74 -11.26
C TYR A 286 -6.37 9.72 -11.09
N ALA A 287 -6.98 10.21 -12.17
CA ALA A 287 -8.08 11.18 -12.11
C ALA A 287 -9.20 10.70 -11.18
N ASP A 288 -9.63 9.44 -11.35
CA ASP A 288 -10.80 8.88 -10.66
C ASP A 288 -10.37 8.04 -9.44
N TYR A 289 -9.06 7.93 -9.16
CA TYR A 289 -8.52 7.04 -8.14
C TYR A 289 -8.96 7.40 -6.71
N ASN A 290 -9.35 8.65 -6.48
CA ASN A 290 -9.79 9.16 -5.17
C ASN A 290 -11.18 9.80 -5.25
N ASP A 291 -12.02 9.34 -6.16
CA ASP A 291 -13.39 9.82 -6.26
C ASP A 291 -14.16 9.52 -4.96
N VAL A 292 -14.93 10.51 -4.52
CA VAL A 292 -15.70 10.45 -3.28
C VAL A 292 -17.18 10.40 -3.63
N HIS A 293 -17.85 9.32 -3.23
CA HIS A 293 -19.30 9.24 -3.33
C HIS A 293 -19.96 9.94 -2.14
N TRP A 294 -20.90 10.85 -2.38
CA TRP A 294 -21.54 11.61 -1.30
C TRP A 294 -22.18 10.72 -0.22
N ARG A 295 -22.68 9.53 -0.61
CA ARG A 295 -23.26 8.55 0.32
C ARG A 295 -22.24 7.99 1.30
N THR A 296 -20.98 7.83 0.89
CA THR A 296 -19.92 7.29 1.75
C THR A 296 -19.40 8.32 2.75
N VAL A 297 -19.58 9.61 2.50
CA VAL A 297 -19.08 10.69 3.39
C VAL A 297 -19.61 10.54 4.81
N LEU A 298 -20.94 10.42 4.97
CA LEU A 298 -21.55 10.35 6.30
C LEU A 298 -21.38 8.97 6.95
N SER A 299 -21.53 7.88 6.19
CA SER A 299 -21.35 6.52 6.74
C SER A 299 -19.92 6.30 7.22
N SER A 300 -18.93 6.79 6.46
CA SER A 300 -17.51 6.68 6.80
C SER A 300 -17.14 7.36 8.11
N LEU A 301 -17.94 8.32 8.59
CA LEU A 301 -17.72 8.95 9.89
C LEU A 301 -17.87 7.93 11.02
N VAL A 302 -18.95 7.15 11.01
CA VAL A 302 -19.18 6.09 12.00
C VAL A 302 -18.18 4.96 11.80
N ASP A 303 -17.95 4.56 10.55
CA ASP A 303 -17.00 3.51 10.20
C ASP A 303 -15.58 3.84 10.71
N ALA A 304 -15.16 5.12 10.66
CA ALA A 304 -13.85 5.55 11.15
C ALA A 304 -13.64 5.27 12.66
N PHE A 305 -14.68 5.44 13.49
CA PHE A 305 -14.61 5.12 14.92
C PHE A 305 -14.66 3.63 15.21
N THR A 306 -15.26 2.82 14.33
CA THR A 306 -15.34 1.36 14.49
C THR A 306 -14.15 0.62 13.89
N ALA A 307 -13.47 1.21 12.91
CA ALA A 307 -12.35 0.62 12.17
C ALA A 307 -11.13 0.26 13.02
N ILE A 308 -10.97 0.86 14.21
CA ILE A 308 -9.87 0.52 15.11
C ILE A 308 -9.99 -0.89 15.69
N ARG A 309 -11.21 -1.43 15.84
CA ARG A 309 -11.43 -2.78 16.36
C ARG A 309 -10.85 -3.86 15.42
N PRO A 310 -11.20 -3.92 14.11
CA PRO A 310 -10.58 -4.88 13.21
C PRO A 310 -9.07 -4.63 13.08
N VAL A 311 -8.59 -3.38 13.11
CA VAL A 311 -7.16 -3.08 13.08
C VAL A 311 -6.42 -3.63 14.30
N LEU A 312 -6.95 -3.47 15.52
CA LEU A 312 -6.37 -4.05 16.74
C LEU A 312 -6.40 -5.58 16.71
N ARG A 313 -7.50 -6.18 16.24
CA ARG A 313 -7.60 -7.63 16.03
C ARG A 313 -6.50 -8.09 15.08
N ASP A 314 -6.37 -7.44 13.93
CA ASP A 314 -5.42 -7.84 12.89
C ASP A 314 -3.98 -7.61 13.34
N TYR A 315 -3.70 -6.55 14.13
CA TYR A 315 -2.40 -6.31 14.75
C TYR A 315 -1.89 -7.52 15.55
N PHE A 316 -2.74 -8.09 16.42
CA PHE A 316 -2.37 -9.26 17.21
C PHE A 316 -2.54 -10.58 16.44
N ALA A 317 -3.49 -10.65 15.51
CA ALA A 317 -3.69 -11.84 14.70
C ALA A 317 -2.49 -12.08 13.78
N THR A 318 -1.96 -11.03 13.14
CA THR A 318 -0.76 -11.12 12.29
C THR A 318 0.39 -11.71 13.09
N SER A 319 0.71 -11.18 14.28
CA SER A 319 1.79 -11.75 15.09
C SER A 319 1.54 -13.19 15.52
N SER A 320 0.33 -13.55 15.90
CA SER A 320 0.01 -14.93 16.31
C SER A 320 0.03 -15.94 15.15
N ARG A 321 -0.19 -15.49 13.91
CA ARG A 321 -0.28 -16.37 12.73
C ARG A 321 1.04 -16.51 11.98
N THR A 322 1.82 -15.44 11.89
CA THR A 322 3.06 -15.44 11.09
C THR A 322 4.30 -15.75 11.92
N VAL A 323 4.26 -15.52 13.24
CA VAL A 323 5.40 -15.73 14.13
C VAL A 323 5.22 -17.04 14.88
N THR A 324 6.28 -17.86 14.96
CA THR A 324 6.25 -19.07 15.79
C THR A 324 6.05 -18.71 17.27
N PRO A 325 5.28 -19.51 18.05
CA PRO A 325 5.04 -19.21 19.46
C PRO A 325 6.33 -19.05 20.29
N LEU A 326 7.37 -19.83 19.97
CA LEU A 326 8.67 -19.75 20.64
C LEU A 326 9.35 -18.41 20.38
N MET A 327 9.41 -17.95 19.13
CA MET A 327 10.02 -16.66 18.78
C MET A 327 9.25 -15.50 19.43
N LEU A 328 7.92 -15.55 19.42
CA LEU A 328 7.08 -14.56 20.08
C LEU A 328 7.36 -14.50 21.60
N ALA A 329 7.47 -15.66 22.26
CA ALA A 329 7.80 -15.74 23.68
C ALA A 329 9.20 -15.18 23.98
N VAL A 330 10.21 -15.55 23.19
CA VAL A 330 11.60 -15.08 23.36
C VAL A 330 11.69 -13.56 23.16
N CYS A 331 11.14 -13.02 22.06
CA CYS A 331 11.14 -11.58 21.83
C CYS A 331 10.38 -10.82 22.92
N SER A 332 9.24 -11.35 23.38
CA SER A 332 8.46 -10.75 24.47
C SER A 332 9.23 -10.75 25.79
N LEU A 333 9.94 -11.84 26.09
CA LEU A 333 10.77 -11.96 27.29
C LEU A 333 11.95 -10.98 27.25
N ILE A 334 12.64 -10.86 26.12
CA ILE A 334 13.74 -9.90 25.94
C ILE A 334 13.23 -8.47 26.14
N CYS A 335 12.15 -8.09 25.45
CA CYS A 335 11.56 -6.76 25.60
C CYS A 335 11.08 -6.49 27.03
N PHE A 336 10.48 -7.49 27.69
CA PHE A 336 10.09 -7.42 29.10
C PHE A 336 11.32 -7.15 30.00
N VAL A 337 12.36 -7.97 29.91
CA VAL A 337 13.58 -7.82 30.73
C VAL A 337 14.22 -6.45 30.50
N LEU A 338 14.29 -5.99 29.26
CA LEU A 338 14.83 -4.67 28.94
C LEU A 338 13.99 -3.52 29.53
N LEU A 339 12.65 -3.64 29.54
CA LEU A 339 11.77 -2.68 30.23
C LEU A 339 12.01 -2.67 31.74
N ARG A 340 12.31 -3.83 32.35
CA ARG A 340 12.59 -3.95 33.80
C ARG A 340 13.87 -3.26 34.26
N ILE A 341 14.82 -3.01 33.36
CA ILE A 341 16.08 -2.30 33.67
C ILE A 341 15.83 -0.80 33.89
N ILE A 342 14.71 -0.26 33.39
CA ILE A 342 14.38 1.16 33.49
C ILE A 342 13.93 1.49 34.92
N PRO A 343 14.54 2.51 35.58
CA PRO A 343 14.10 2.93 36.90
C PRO A 343 12.67 3.47 36.86
N ARG A 344 11.79 2.89 37.68
CA ARG A 344 10.36 3.22 37.73
C ARG A 344 10.03 4.25 38.80
N LYS A 345 9.16 5.19 38.46
CA LYS A 345 8.40 5.94 39.46
C LYS A 345 7.08 5.20 39.70
N ARG A 346 6.72 4.92 40.95
CA ARG A 346 5.46 4.22 41.31
C ARG A 346 4.18 5.04 41.07
N GLN A 347 4.21 6.04 40.19
CA GLN A 347 3.02 6.84 39.89
C GLN A 347 2.18 6.13 38.85
N ARG A 348 0.98 5.70 39.27
CA ARG A 348 -0.01 5.08 38.38
C ARG A 348 -0.89 6.15 37.74
N THR A 349 -1.18 5.95 36.47
CA THR A 349 -2.17 6.74 35.74
C THR A 349 -3.55 6.52 36.37
N THR A 350 -4.32 7.57 36.59
CA THR A 350 -5.68 7.43 37.12
C THR A 350 -6.61 6.85 36.06
N LEU A 351 -7.73 6.24 36.47
CA LEU A 351 -8.71 5.69 35.52
C LEU A 351 -9.22 6.77 34.56
N LEU A 352 -9.53 7.96 35.07
CA LEU A 352 -10.00 9.08 34.24
C LEU A 352 -8.95 9.49 33.20
N ALA A 353 -7.68 9.58 33.59
CA ALA A 353 -6.61 9.90 32.65
C ALA A 353 -6.44 8.80 31.59
N ALA A 354 -6.52 7.52 31.99
CA ALA A 354 -6.44 6.41 31.05
C ALA A 354 -7.62 6.42 30.06
N LEU A 355 -8.86 6.65 30.52
CA LEU A 355 -10.03 6.77 29.65
C LEU A 355 -9.95 7.99 28.71
N ALA A 356 -9.45 9.12 29.20
CA ALA A 356 -9.21 10.30 28.37
C ALA A 356 -8.16 10.03 27.28
N GLN A 357 -7.09 9.30 27.61
CA GLN A 357 -6.13 8.81 26.62
C GLN A 357 -6.81 7.90 25.60
N THR A 358 -7.66 6.95 26.01
CA THR A 358 -8.41 6.07 25.08
C THR A 358 -9.23 6.91 24.09
N ALA A 359 -10.03 7.86 24.61
CA ALA A 359 -10.89 8.70 23.80
C ALA A 359 -10.08 9.55 22.80
N LEU A 360 -8.98 10.16 23.26
CA LEU A 360 -8.07 10.91 22.38
C LEU A 360 -7.48 10.01 21.28
N GLY A 361 -7.03 8.81 21.64
CA GLY A 361 -6.51 7.83 20.68
C GLY A 361 -7.53 7.46 19.61
N TRP A 362 -8.80 7.24 20.00
CA TRP A 362 -9.92 6.99 19.08
C TRP A 362 -10.17 8.15 18.12
N VAL A 363 -10.23 9.39 18.64
CA VAL A 363 -10.46 10.58 17.82
C VAL A 363 -9.35 10.79 16.80
N LEU A 364 -8.09 10.68 17.22
CA LEU A 364 -6.95 10.84 16.32
C LEU A 364 -6.89 9.70 15.28
N PHE A 365 -7.21 8.48 15.68
CA PHE A 365 -7.31 7.34 14.77
C PHE A 365 -8.40 7.56 13.71
N ALA A 366 -9.62 7.91 14.14
CA ALA A 366 -10.76 8.13 13.26
C ALA A 366 -10.49 9.28 12.28
N ALA A 367 -9.95 10.39 12.75
CA ALA A 367 -9.59 11.53 11.90
C ALA A 367 -8.55 11.18 10.83
N ALA A 368 -7.57 10.34 11.16
CA ALA A 368 -6.52 9.93 10.24
C ALA A 368 -6.99 8.91 9.19
N ILE A 369 -7.93 8.01 9.54
CA ILE A 369 -8.44 6.97 8.61
C ILE A 369 -9.64 7.41 7.80
N TYR A 370 -10.44 8.36 8.30
CA TYR A 370 -11.63 8.83 7.62
C TYR A 370 -11.43 9.16 6.12
N PRO A 371 -10.36 9.88 5.72
CA PRO A 371 -10.08 10.17 4.30
C PRO A 371 -9.87 8.94 3.42
N TYR A 372 -9.45 7.82 4.00
CA TYR A 372 -9.29 6.55 3.28
C TYR A 372 -10.62 5.80 3.16
N LEU A 373 -11.49 5.87 4.17
CA LEU A 373 -12.80 5.21 4.12
C LEU A 373 -13.71 5.86 3.07
N ILE A 374 -13.70 7.19 2.95
CA ILE A 374 -14.54 7.90 1.97
C ILE A 374 -14.20 7.53 0.51
N VAL A 375 -12.96 7.14 0.23
CA VAL A 375 -12.47 6.68 -1.09
C VAL A 375 -12.39 5.15 -1.19
N GLY A 376 -12.98 4.40 -0.24
CA GLY A 376 -13.04 2.94 -0.28
C GLY A 376 -11.70 2.21 -0.02
N LYS A 377 -10.74 2.85 0.65
CA LYS A 377 -9.39 2.32 0.92
C LYS A 377 -9.15 2.02 2.39
N ALA A 378 -10.06 1.28 3.02
CA ALA A 378 -9.95 0.94 4.43
C ALA A 378 -8.58 0.30 4.77
N PRO A 379 -8.01 0.58 5.96
CA PRO A 379 -6.75 -0.04 6.38
C PRO A 379 -6.97 -1.54 6.59
N TYR A 380 -6.22 -2.38 5.88
CA TYR A 380 -6.26 -3.82 6.01
C TYR A 380 -4.87 -4.37 6.30
N LEU A 381 -4.60 -4.72 7.57
CA LEU A 381 -3.24 -5.03 8.02
C LEU A 381 -2.68 -6.36 7.49
N THR A 382 -3.56 -7.26 7.03
CA THR A 382 -3.13 -8.52 6.40
C THR A 382 -2.85 -8.37 4.91
N SER A 383 -3.27 -7.28 4.26
CA SER A 383 -2.82 -6.96 2.89
C SER A 383 -1.45 -6.30 2.97
N PHE A 384 -0.48 -6.85 2.25
CA PHE A 384 0.87 -6.29 2.19
C PHE A 384 0.84 -4.81 1.75
N TYR A 385 0.00 -4.49 0.76
CA TYR A 385 -0.07 -3.15 0.17
C TYR A 385 -1.03 -2.20 0.91
N ASP A 386 -2.27 -2.63 1.14
CA ASP A 386 -3.31 -1.75 1.70
C ASP A 386 -3.09 -1.44 3.17
N SER A 387 -2.21 -2.22 3.83
CA SER A 387 -1.79 -1.94 5.20
C SER A 387 -1.27 -0.52 5.36
N ARG A 388 -0.63 0.09 4.36
CA ARG A 388 -0.09 1.47 4.43
C ARG A 388 -1.11 2.55 4.82
N ASN A 389 -2.40 2.32 4.58
CA ASN A 389 -3.45 3.31 4.85
C ASN A 389 -3.62 3.57 6.37
N ILE A 390 -3.07 2.70 7.22
CA ILE A 390 -3.01 2.87 8.67
C ILE A 390 -1.95 3.87 9.14
N LEU A 391 -0.93 4.17 8.32
CA LEU A 391 0.28 4.88 8.76
C LEU A 391 -0.02 6.22 9.46
N PRO A 392 -0.95 7.06 8.94
CA PRO A 392 -1.29 8.33 9.60
C PRO A 392 -2.01 8.14 10.95
N ALA A 393 -2.70 7.02 11.13
CA ALA A 393 -3.51 6.72 12.32
C ALA A 393 -2.72 6.00 13.42
N LEU A 394 -1.44 5.70 13.19
CA LEU A 394 -0.63 4.97 14.15
C LEU A 394 -0.56 5.67 15.51
N THR A 395 -0.46 7.01 15.55
CA THR A 395 -0.46 7.74 16.82
C THR A 395 -1.70 7.42 17.65
N GLY A 396 -2.88 7.42 17.03
CA GLY A 396 -4.13 7.05 17.69
C GLY A 396 -4.12 5.61 18.19
N LEU A 397 -3.66 4.68 17.35
CA LEU A 397 -3.53 3.26 17.69
C LEU A 397 -2.59 3.03 18.89
N VAL A 398 -1.42 3.66 18.91
CA VAL A 398 -0.44 3.51 20.00
C VAL A 398 -0.92 4.15 21.29
N ILE A 399 -1.61 5.31 21.22
CA ILE A 399 -2.26 5.90 22.41
C ILE A 399 -3.25 4.92 23.01
N VAL A 400 -4.06 4.25 22.18
CA VAL A 400 -5.02 3.24 22.64
C VAL A 400 -4.33 2.05 23.29
N LEU A 401 -3.24 1.53 22.71
CA LEU A 401 -2.47 0.43 23.30
C LEU A 401 -1.87 0.81 24.67
N ILE A 402 -1.28 2.01 24.79
CA ILE A 402 -0.71 2.51 26.05
C ILE A 402 -1.81 2.75 27.10
N SER A 403 -2.92 3.33 26.69
CA SER A 403 -4.09 3.55 27.54
C SER A 403 -4.68 2.23 28.06
N PHE A 404 -4.81 1.22 27.19
CA PHE A 404 -5.25 -0.11 27.59
C PHE A 404 -4.28 -0.75 28.59
N ALA A 405 -2.97 -0.61 28.39
CA ALA A 405 -1.96 -1.05 29.36
C ALA A 405 -2.11 -0.34 30.72
N ASN A 406 -2.41 0.96 30.71
CA ASN A 406 -2.66 1.74 31.92
C ASN A 406 -3.94 1.29 32.65
N VAL A 407 -5.03 1.00 31.93
CA VAL A 407 -6.27 0.45 32.52
C VAL A 407 -6.02 -0.92 33.14
N LEU A 408 -5.29 -1.80 32.46
CA LEU A 408 -4.95 -3.11 33.00
C LEU A 408 -4.00 -3.03 34.21
N ASP A 409 -3.05 -2.10 34.24
CA ASP A 409 -2.19 -1.90 35.43
C ASP A 409 -3.01 -1.51 36.67
N LEU A 410 -4.10 -0.76 36.50
CA LEU A 410 -5.03 -0.45 37.59
C LEU A 410 -5.77 -1.70 38.09
N ALA A 411 -6.14 -2.62 37.19
CA ALA A 411 -6.73 -3.90 37.59
C ALA A 411 -5.69 -4.79 38.29
N PHE A 412 -4.48 -4.86 37.76
CA PHE A 412 -3.34 -5.62 38.31
C PHE A 412 -2.87 -5.10 39.67
N ALA A 413 -3.21 -3.86 40.03
CA ALA A 413 -2.96 -3.28 41.34
C ALA A 413 -3.39 -4.18 42.50
N LYS A 414 -4.45 -4.96 42.30
CA LYS A 414 -5.06 -5.84 43.30
C LYS A 414 -4.28 -7.14 43.53
N ILE A 415 -3.39 -7.52 42.60
CA ILE A 415 -2.66 -8.79 42.64
C ILE A 415 -1.18 -8.50 42.89
N ALA A 416 -0.63 -8.95 44.02
CA ALA A 416 0.71 -8.55 44.49
C ALA A 416 1.84 -8.75 43.47
N VAL A 417 1.83 -9.87 42.75
CA VAL A 417 2.80 -10.18 41.69
C VAL A 417 2.61 -9.25 40.49
N LEU A 418 1.39 -9.20 39.94
CA LEU A 418 1.09 -8.40 38.74
C LEU A 418 1.21 -6.90 38.97
N ARG A 419 1.00 -6.42 40.20
CA ARG A 419 1.23 -5.03 40.59
C ARG A 419 2.63 -4.55 40.23
N ASN A 420 3.62 -5.43 40.28
CA ASN A 420 5.01 -5.07 40.01
C ASN A 420 5.42 -5.30 38.56
N ILE A 421 4.85 -6.28 37.86
CA ILE A 421 5.34 -6.72 36.53
C ILE A 421 4.30 -6.65 35.40
N GLY A 422 3.00 -6.62 35.71
CA GLY A 422 1.94 -6.86 34.74
C GLY A 422 1.92 -5.87 33.57
N ARG A 423 2.13 -4.58 33.85
CA ARG A 423 2.25 -3.56 32.80
C ARG A 423 3.44 -3.79 31.86
N ASP A 424 4.61 -4.12 32.42
CA ASP A 424 5.81 -4.39 31.60
C ASP A 424 5.63 -5.67 30.80
N LEU A 425 4.94 -6.67 31.34
CA LEU A 425 4.66 -7.92 30.65
C LEU A 425 3.81 -7.66 29.41
N LEU A 426 2.74 -6.85 29.53
CA LEU A 426 1.89 -6.49 28.40
C LEU A 426 2.65 -5.67 27.35
N LEU A 427 3.40 -4.65 27.76
CA LEU A 427 4.19 -3.84 26.83
C LEU A 427 5.33 -4.64 26.21
N GLY A 428 5.95 -5.54 26.98
CA GLY A 428 6.94 -6.49 26.52
C GLY A 428 6.38 -7.40 25.44
N TYR A 429 5.14 -7.88 25.59
CA TYR A 429 4.43 -8.63 24.56
C TYR A 429 4.13 -7.79 23.31
N VAL A 430 3.62 -6.56 23.46
CA VAL A 430 3.33 -5.67 22.30
C VAL A 430 4.60 -5.35 21.49
N LEU A 431 5.70 -5.02 22.19
CA LEU A 431 7.01 -4.78 21.58
C LEU A 431 7.57 -6.06 20.96
N GLY A 432 7.55 -7.17 21.71
CA GLY A 432 8.06 -8.47 21.27
C GLY A 432 7.34 -9.00 20.05
N ALA A 433 6.00 -8.88 20.00
CA ALA A 433 5.19 -9.21 18.84
C ALA A 433 5.59 -8.39 17.62
N SER A 434 5.80 -7.08 17.79
CA SER A 434 6.18 -6.22 16.67
C SER A 434 7.60 -6.45 16.18
N VAL A 435 8.56 -6.69 17.09
CA VAL A 435 9.92 -7.07 16.72
C VAL A 435 9.90 -8.39 15.96
N ALA A 436 9.19 -9.40 16.47
CA ALA A 436 9.18 -10.72 15.86
C ALA A 436 8.51 -10.69 14.47
N CYS A 437 7.37 -10.02 14.32
CA CYS A 437 6.75 -9.77 13.01
C CYS A 437 7.70 -9.04 12.05
N GLY A 438 8.41 -8.03 12.53
CA GLY A 438 9.36 -7.27 11.72
C GLY A 438 10.52 -8.14 11.21
N VAL A 439 11.05 -9.02 12.06
CA VAL A 439 12.08 -10.00 11.66
C VAL A 439 11.53 -10.96 10.61
N VAL A 440 10.35 -11.55 10.83
CA VAL A 440 9.71 -12.45 9.86
C VAL A 440 9.53 -11.75 8.52
N THR A 441 8.86 -10.60 8.49
CA THR A 441 8.68 -9.80 7.26
C THR A 441 10.01 -9.46 6.58
N GLY A 442 11.05 -9.13 7.36
CA GLY A 442 12.40 -8.91 6.85
C GLY A 442 12.94 -10.14 6.13
N LEU A 443 12.87 -11.32 6.74
CA LEU A 443 13.30 -12.58 6.12
C LEU A 443 12.51 -12.89 4.85
N GLU A 444 11.20 -12.66 4.85
CA GLU A 444 10.34 -12.85 3.67
C GLU A 444 10.74 -11.92 2.51
N LEU A 445 11.08 -10.65 2.78
CA LEU A 445 11.61 -9.73 1.76
C LEU A 445 12.97 -10.18 1.21
N TRP A 446 13.84 -10.75 2.05
CA TRP A 446 15.11 -11.31 1.57
C TRP A 446 14.92 -12.53 0.68
N ARG A 447 13.98 -13.43 0.99
CA ARG A 447 13.62 -14.55 0.10
C ARG A 447 13.14 -14.08 -1.26
N ASP A 448 12.24 -13.10 -1.27
CA ASP A 448 11.70 -12.55 -2.51
C ASP A 448 12.80 -11.85 -3.33
N TRP A 449 13.70 -11.12 -2.68
CA TRP A 449 14.87 -10.54 -3.37
C TRP A 449 15.85 -11.60 -3.91
N ILE A 450 16.06 -12.71 -3.20
CA ILE A 450 16.85 -13.85 -3.70
C ILE A 450 16.20 -14.43 -4.96
N ARG A 451 14.86 -14.57 -4.99
CA ARG A 451 14.11 -14.97 -6.19
C ARG A 451 14.34 -14.01 -7.37
N GLN A 452 14.14 -12.71 -7.17
CA GLN A 452 14.41 -11.69 -8.21
C GLN A 452 15.87 -11.77 -8.69
N SER A 453 16.82 -11.98 -7.78
CA SER A 453 18.24 -12.09 -8.11
C SER A 453 18.54 -13.33 -8.95
N ALA A 454 17.88 -14.45 -8.67
CA ALA A 454 17.98 -15.68 -9.47
C ALA A 454 17.44 -15.45 -10.89
N ILE A 455 16.28 -14.81 -11.05
CA ILE A 455 15.71 -14.46 -12.35
C ILE A 455 16.66 -13.57 -13.15
N MET A 456 17.13 -12.46 -12.56
CA MET A 456 18.05 -11.55 -13.22
C MET A 456 19.36 -12.24 -13.63
N THR A 457 19.88 -13.13 -12.79
CA THR A 457 21.09 -13.91 -13.08
C THR A 457 20.86 -14.89 -14.22
N PHE A 458 19.74 -15.61 -14.22
CA PHE A 458 19.37 -16.54 -15.29
C PHE A 458 19.23 -15.84 -16.64
N VAL A 459 18.51 -14.71 -16.69
CA VAL A 459 18.36 -13.91 -17.93
C VAL A 459 19.71 -13.41 -18.42
N ARG A 460 20.59 -12.95 -17.52
CA ARG A 460 21.94 -12.51 -17.88
C ARG A 460 22.77 -13.66 -18.46
N THR A 461 22.72 -14.83 -17.87
CA THR A 461 23.43 -16.02 -18.37
C THR A 461 22.91 -16.48 -19.74
N HIS A 462 21.62 -16.33 -20.01
CA HIS A 462 20.99 -16.72 -21.29
C HIS A 462 20.81 -15.54 -22.27
N GLN A 463 21.48 -14.41 -22.04
CA GLN A 463 21.26 -13.17 -22.79
C GLN A 463 21.47 -13.35 -24.31
N ALA A 464 22.40 -14.20 -24.72
CA ALA A 464 22.66 -14.51 -26.12
C ALA A 464 21.48 -15.22 -26.82
N GLN A 465 20.85 -16.18 -26.13
CA GLN A 465 19.66 -16.91 -26.62
C GLN A 465 18.42 -15.99 -26.63
N LEU A 466 18.35 -15.09 -25.64
CA LEU A 466 17.24 -14.15 -25.43
C LEU A 466 17.40 -12.81 -26.18
N LYS A 467 18.43 -12.64 -27.01
CA LYS A 467 18.77 -11.34 -27.63
C LYS A 467 17.61 -10.72 -28.42
N ASN A 468 16.84 -11.57 -29.11
CA ASN A 468 15.72 -11.17 -29.98
C ASN A 468 14.36 -11.16 -29.27
N VAL A 469 14.29 -11.64 -28.02
CA VAL A 469 13.03 -11.65 -27.26
C VAL A 469 12.72 -10.25 -26.75
N ARG A 470 11.47 -9.83 -26.91
CA ARG A 470 10.93 -8.59 -26.31
C ARG A 470 9.87 -8.86 -25.25
N THR A 471 9.10 -9.92 -25.39
CA THR A 471 8.06 -10.32 -24.41
C THR A 471 8.54 -11.52 -23.60
N PHE A 472 8.51 -11.38 -22.28
CA PHE A 472 8.84 -12.42 -21.32
C PHE A 472 7.62 -12.73 -20.48
N VAL A 473 7.11 -13.96 -20.60
CA VAL A 473 5.99 -14.47 -19.82
C VAL A 473 6.55 -15.28 -18.66
N PHE A 474 6.25 -14.88 -17.43
CA PHE A 474 6.73 -15.53 -16.23
C PHE A 474 5.65 -16.45 -15.65
N ASP A 475 5.88 -17.76 -15.76
CA ASP A 475 5.20 -18.77 -14.96
C ASP A 475 5.98 -18.92 -13.65
N ASP A 476 5.71 -18.04 -12.70
CA ASP A 476 6.41 -18.01 -11.43
C ASP A 476 5.50 -18.51 -10.29
N ALA A 477 5.90 -19.65 -9.73
CA ALA A 477 5.29 -20.29 -8.56
C ALA A 477 6.31 -20.43 -7.41
N ALA A 478 7.44 -19.72 -7.48
CA ALA A 478 8.40 -19.66 -6.40
C ALA A 478 7.88 -18.78 -5.24
N TYR A 479 8.58 -18.84 -4.11
CA TYR A 479 8.24 -18.09 -2.92
C TYR A 479 8.07 -16.59 -3.17
N ARG A 480 6.99 -16.00 -2.62
CA ARG A 480 6.71 -14.56 -2.64
C ARG A 480 6.24 -14.11 -1.26
N ILE A 481 6.57 -12.89 -0.86
CA ILE A 481 6.09 -12.34 0.42
C ILE A 481 4.57 -12.15 0.41
N GLY A 482 3.89 -12.69 1.42
CA GLY A 482 2.46 -12.48 1.69
C GLY A 482 1.52 -12.82 0.53
N ASP A 483 1.88 -13.80 -0.31
CA ASP A 483 1.15 -14.18 -1.54
C ASP A 483 0.82 -13.00 -2.46
N ARG A 484 1.67 -11.97 -2.45
CA ARG A 484 1.44 -10.77 -3.25
C ARG A 484 1.40 -11.10 -4.74
N LYS A 485 0.51 -10.42 -5.47
CA LYS A 485 0.51 -10.45 -6.93
C LYS A 485 1.75 -9.73 -7.47
N LEU A 486 2.45 -10.38 -8.39
CA LEU A 486 3.53 -9.78 -9.17
C LEU A 486 2.94 -9.23 -10.46
N TRP A 487 3.03 -7.92 -10.62
CA TRP A 487 2.55 -7.21 -11.79
C TRP A 487 3.66 -7.05 -12.83
N ASN A 488 3.27 -6.80 -14.08
CA ASN A 488 4.17 -6.57 -15.21
C ASN A 488 5.38 -5.66 -14.91
N TYR A 489 5.19 -4.58 -14.14
CA TYR A 489 6.24 -3.58 -13.90
C TYR A 489 7.38 -4.09 -13.01
N GLU A 490 7.17 -5.13 -12.22
CA GLU A 490 8.23 -5.74 -11.42
C GLU A 490 9.19 -6.55 -12.30
N TYR A 491 8.66 -7.51 -13.07
CA TYR A 491 9.46 -8.26 -14.03
C TYR A 491 10.08 -7.36 -15.09
N THR A 492 9.36 -6.34 -15.55
CA THR A 492 9.91 -5.37 -16.49
C THR A 492 11.05 -4.59 -15.87
N GLY A 493 10.95 -4.22 -14.59
CA GLY A 493 12.06 -3.62 -13.83
C GLY A 493 13.30 -4.53 -13.78
N GLU A 494 13.12 -5.82 -13.49
CA GLU A 494 14.21 -6.81 -13.51
C GLU A 494 14.87 -6.89 -14.91
N LEU A 495 14.08 -6.92 -15.98
CA LEU A 495 14.59 -6.95 -17.35
C LEU A 495 15.33 -5.64 -17.72
N VAL A 496 14.83 -4.48 -17.29
CA VAL A 496 15.54 -3.19 -17.48
C VAL A 496 16.86 -3.20 -16.71
N ALA A 497 16.90 -3.78 -15.51
CA ALA A 497 18.13 -3.91 -14.72
C ALA A 497 19.18 -4.80 -15.40
N VAL A 498 18.76 -5.84 -16.12
CA VAL A 498 19.67 -6.76 -16.82
C VAL A 498 20.10 -6.22 -18.19
N TYR A 499 19.17 -5.68 -18.98
CA TYR A 499 19.43 -5.27 -20.36
C TYR A 499 19.79 -3.80 -20.53
N HIS A 500 19.58 -2.97 -19.51
CA HIS A 500 19.73 -1.51 -19.58
C HIS A 500 18.94 -0.89 -20.75
N SER A 501 17.72 -1.38 -20.99
CA SER A 501 16.88 -0.95 -22.11
C SER A 501 15.40 -1.04 -21.78
N HIS A 502 14.60 -0.14 -22.35
CA HIS A 502 13.12 -0.11 -22.20
C HIS A 502 12.38 -0.81 -23.34
N LYS A 503 13.03 -1.79 -24.00
CA LYS A 503 12.49 -2.50 -25.17
C LYS A 503 11.80 -3.82 -24.80
N ARG A 504 11.77 -4.19 -23.53
CA ARG A 504 11.33 -5.52 -23.07
C ARG A 504 10.21 -5.38 -22.05
N LEU A 505 9.22 -6.26 -22.16
CA LEU A 505 8.10 -6.38 -21.26
C LEU A 505 8.21 -7.73 -20.52
N GLY A 506 8.14 -7.68 -19.20
CA GLY A 506 7.92 -8.86 -18.36
C GLY A 506 6.47 -8.86 -17.87
N VAL A 507 5.82 -10.02 -17.90
CA VAL A 507 4.42 -10.16 -17.47
C VAL A 507 4.22 -11.54 -16.85
N SER A 508 3.34 -11.67 -15.84
CA SER A 508 2.96 -12.98 -15.32
C SER A 508 2.08 -13.74 -16.31
N ILE A 509 2.12 -15.07 -16.28
CA ILE A 509 1.24 -15.90 -17.11
C ILE A 509 -0.25 -15.59 -16.87
N ASP A 510 -0.64 -15.44 -15.59
CA ASP A 510 -2.00 -15.07 -15.20
C ASP A 510 -2.45 -13.73 -15.82
N GLU A 511 -1.58 -12.73 -15.86
CA GLU A 511 -1.91 -11.44 -16.46
C GLU A 511 -1.98 -11.55 -18.00
N TYR A 512 -1.03 -12.26 -18.60
CA TYR A 512 -0.91 -12.45 -20.05
C TYR A 512 -2.14 -13.15 -20.66
N GLU A 513 -2.59 -14.26 -20.07
CA GLU A 513 -3.73 -15.05 -20.56
C GLU A 513 -5.05 -14.26 -20.50
N ASN A 514 -5.19 -13.43 -19.47
CA ASN A 514 -6.39 -12.65 -19.19
C ASN A 514 -6.43 -11.30 -19.91
N TRP A 515 -5.44 -10.98 -20.73
CA TRP A 515 -5.45 -9.73 -21.47
C TRP A 515 -6.69 -9.60 -22.36
N PRO A 516 -7.37 -8.43 -22.35
CA PRO A 516 -8.38 -8.13 -23.36
C PRO A 516 -7.72 -7.79 -24.72
N PRO A 517 -8.48 -7.81 -25.83
CA PRO A 517 -8.00 -7.28 -27.09
C PRO A 517 -7.56 -5.81 -26.97
N ARG A 518 -6.39 -5.47 -27.54
CA ARG A 518 -5.77 -4.14 -27.45
C ARG A 518 -5.62 -3.64 -26.01
N VAL A 519 -4.80 -4.32 -25.21
CA VAL A 519 -4.51 -3.86 -23.84
C VAL A 519 -3.92 -2.44 -23.90
N PRO A 520 -4.48 -1.47 -23.16
CA PRO A 520 -3.96 -0.10 -23.13
C PRO A 520 -2.48 -0.04 -22.79
N LEU A 521 -2.02 -0.90 -21.89
CA LEU A 521 -0.63 -1.05 -21.51
C LEU A 521 0.32 -1.30 -22.70
N ILE A 522 -0.16 -2.01 -23.74
CA ILE A 522 0.61 -2.29 -24.96
C ILE A 522 0.31 -1.25 -26.04
N ALA A 523 -0.96 -0.83 -26.18
CA ALA A 523 -1.39 0.05 -27.26
C ALA A 523 -1.01 1.54 -27.05
N ASP A 524 -0.96 2.01 -25.81
CA ASP A 524 -0.73 3.41 -25.45
C ASP A 524 0.75 3.65 -25.07
N GLU A 525 1.47 4.38 -25.93
CA GLU A 525 2.87 4.75 -25.70
C GLU A 525 3.09 5.55 -24.40
N ALA A 526 2.13 6.40 -24.02
CA ALA A 526 2.24 7.17 -22.79
C ALA A 526 2.20 6.25 -21.56
N LEU A 527 1.40 5.18 -21.59
CA LEU A 527 1.40 4.15 -20.54
C LEU A 527 2.69 3.34 -20.56
N ARG A 528 3.18 2.93 -21.73
CA ARG A 528 4.45 2.20 -21.85
C ARG A 528 5.62 2.96 -21.21
N LYS A 529 5.72 4.27 -21.46
CA LYS A 529 6.74 5.14 -20.85
C LYS A 529 6.62 5.17 -19.31
N ARG A 530 5.39 5.24 -18.78
CA ARG A 530 5.14 5.24 -17.33
C ARG A 530 5.53 3.96 -16.60
N PHE A 531 5.57 2.83 -17.30
CA PHE A 531 5.88 1.53 -16.69
C PHE A 531 7.25 0.98 -17.13
N ASN A 532 8.16 1.85 -17.61
CA ASN A 532 9.56 1.54 -17.97
C ASN A 532 9.75 0.68 -19.23
N PHE A 533 8.83 0.72 -20.20
CA PHE A 533 9.00 0.01 -21.48
C PHE A 533 8.51 0.82 -22.69
N GLY A 534 8.80 2.13 -22.72
CA GLY A 534 8.37 3.05 -23.77
C GLY A 534 8.68 2.59 -25.20
N ASP A 535 9.85 1.96 -25.40
CA ASP A 535 10.37 1.52 -26.69
C ASP A 535 9.97 0.07 -27.05
N TYR A 536 9.10 -0.53 -26.25
CA TYR A 536 8.63 -1.89 -26.45
C TYR A 536 7.81 -2.03 -27.74
N GLN A 537 8.07 -3.14 -28.44
CA GLN A 537 7.31 -3.61 -29.58
C GLN A 537 6.79 -5.01 -29.24
N PHE A 538 5.51 -5.25 -29.55
CA PHE A 538 4.89 -6.55 -29.36
C PHE A 538 5.24 -7.44 -30.56
N ASP A 539 6.40 -8.10 -30.51
CA ASP A 539 6.93 -8.95 -31.57
C ASP A 539 7.37 -10.34 -31.05
N LYS A 540 7.46 -11.28 -31.97
CA LYS A 540 7.96 -12.65 -31.72
C LYS A 540 9.49 -12.69 -31.80
N PRO A 541 10.15 -13.64 -31.12
CA PRO A 541 9.57 -14.69 -30.26
C PRO A 541 9.27 -14.19 -28.84
N HIS A 542 8.28 -14.82 -28.20
CA HIS A 542 8.02 -14.66 -26.77
C HIS A 542 8.70 -15.78 -25.99
N ALA A 543 9.38 -15.44 -24.90
CA ALA A 543 9.99 -16.44 -24.01
C ALA A 543 9.10 -16.66 -22.79
N ILE A 544 8.91 -17.93 -22.42
CA ILE A 544 8.27 -18.34 -21.18
C ILE A 544 9.38 -18.71 -20.20
N ILE A 545 9.49 -17.99 -19.09
CA ILE A 545 10.40 -18.30 -18.00
C ILE A 545 9.60 -18.95 -16.89
N THR A 546 9.91 -20.20 -16.59
CA THR A 546 9.29 -20.93 -15.47
C THR A 546 10.17 -20.78 -14.24
N VAL A 547 9.60 -20.31 -13.14
CA VAL A 547 10.29 -20.09 -11.86
C VAL A 547 9.65 -20.99 -10.79
N ARG A 548 10.47 -21.82 -10.16
CA ARG A 548 10.07 -22.75 -9.09
C ARG A 548 11.04 -22.67 -7.92
N ASN A 549 10.60 -23.11 -6.74
CA ASN A 549 11.51 -23.29 -5.61
C ASN A 549 12.50 -24.40 -5.95
N GLY A 550 13.79 -24.17 -5.74
CA GLY A 550 14.83 -25.16 -6.01
C GLY A 550 14.85 -26.29 -4.99
N ALA A 551 15.75 -27.26 -5.21
CA ALA A 551 15.90 -28.43 -4.35
C ALA A 551 16.29 -28.07 -2.89
N VAL A 552 16.92 -26.91 -2.69
CA VAL A 552 17.38 -26.45 -1.37
C VAL A 552 16.43 -25.35 -0.84
N PRO A 553 15.63 -25.61 0.21
CA PRO A 553 14.62 -24.65 0.66
C PRO A 553 15.25 -23.42 1.33
N LEU A 554 14.69 -22.22 1.13
CA LEU A 554 15.16 -21.00 1.80
C LEU A 554 14.62 -20.89 3.25
N THR A 555 15.16 -21.69 4.17
CA THR A 555 14.86 -21.63 5.62
C THR A 555 15.33 -20.31 6.23
N ASP A 556 14.75 -19.89 7.36
CA ASP A 556 15.12 -18.61 8.03
C ASP A 556 16.63 -18.51 8.31
N SER A 557 17.23 -19.58 8.85
CA SER A 557 18.67 -19.67 9.11
C SER A 557 19.52 -19.50 7.86
N ARG A 558 19.06 -20.06 6.73
CA ARG A 558 19.78 -20.00 5.45
C ARG A 558 19.69 -18.62 4.83
N VAL A 559 18.52 -17.98 4.92
CA VAL A 559 18.35 -16.57 4.55
C VAL A 559 19.30 -15.69 5.36
N LEU A 560 19.40 -15.89 6.68
CA LEU A 560 20.33 -15.14 7.53
C LEU A 560 21.81 -15.37 7.16
N LEU A 561 22.19 -16.60 6.79
CA LEU A 561 23.54 -16.88 6.29
C LEU A 561 23.81 -16.12 4.98
N ILE A 562 22.88 -16.12 4.02
CA ILE A 562 23.00 -15.38 2.76
C ILE A 562 23.10 -13.87 3.02
N VAL A 563 22.28 -13.34 3.94
CA VAL A 563 22.35 -11.93 4.38
C VAL A 563 23.73 -11.60 4.94
N GLY A 564 24.27 -12.49 5.79
CA GLY A 564 25.63 -12.39 6.31
C GLY A 564 26.67 -12.34 5.18
N SER A 565 26.65 -13.31 4.28
CA SER A 565 27.55 -13.37 3.12
C SER A 565 27.43 -12.12 2.22
N TYR A 566 26.21 -11.62 1.99
CA TYR A 566 25.99 -10.39 1.24
C TYR A 566 26.70 -9.19 1.88
N PHE A 567 26.57 -9.00 3.21
CA PHE A 567 27.23 -7.88 3.89
C PHE A 567 28.75 -8.02 3.97
N HIS A 568 29.29 -9.25 3.94
CA HIS A 568 30.74 -9.48 3.87
C HIS A 568 31.29 -9.42 2.44
N GLY A 569 30.44 -9.20 1.43
CA GLY A 569 30.85 -9.15 0.03
C GLY A 569 31.24 -10.52 -0.55
N GLU A 570 30.79 -11.61 0.07
CA GLU A 570 31.03 -12.97 -0.39
C GLU A 570 30.18 -13.34 -1.62
N ARG A 571 30.60 -14.36 -2.37
CA ARG A 571 29.95 -14.79 -3.62
C ARG A 571 28.73 -15.71 -3.40
N TRP A 572 27.76 -15.27 -2.62
CA TRP A 572 26.52 -16.02 -2.37
C TRP A 572 25.68 -16.27 -3.64
N ALA A 573 25.79 -15.39 -4.64
CA ALA A 573 25.00 -15.44 -5.86
C ALA A 573 25.31 -16.68 -6.74
N GLU A 574 26.48 -17.30 -6.57
CA GLU A 574 26.84 -18.54 -7.28
C GLU A 574 25.93 -19.73 -6.90
N GLN A 575 25.24 -19.64 -5.76
CA GLN A 575 24.35 -20.70 -5.25
C GLN A 575 22.87 -20.48 -5.61
N LEU A 576 22.51 -19.42 -6.34
CA LEU A 576 21.11 -19.06 -6.62
C LEU A 576 20.32 -20.21 -7.27
N GLY A 577 20.94 -20.97 -8.17
CA GLY A 577 20.31 -22.11 -8.84
C GLY A 577 19.95 -23.29 -7.92
N ALA A 578 20.54 -23.37 -6.73
CA ALA A 578 20.15 -24.36 -5.73
C ALA A 578 18.83 -23.98 -5.02
N TYR A 579 18.57 -22.67 -4.90
CA TYR A 579 17.43 -22.11 -4.18
C TYR A 579 16.22 -21.85 -5.06
N VAL A 580 16.45 -21.55 -6.34
CA VAL A 580 15.41 -21.23 -7.32
C VAL A 580 15.73 -21.96 -8.62
N GLU A 581 14.81 -22.81 -9.05
CA GLU A 581 14.90 -23.52 -10.32
C GLU A 581 14.26 -22.66 -11.41
N LEU A 582 15.01 -22.46 -12.50
CA LEU A 582 14.63 -21.62 -13.62
C LEU A 582 14.80 -22.40 -14.91
N SER A 583 13.76 -22.38 -15.74
CA SER A 583 13.81 -22.94 -17.09
C SER A 583 13.17 -21.98 -18.08
N MET A 584 13.45 -22.20 -19.37
CA MET A 584 12.98 -21.35 -20.45
C MET A 584 12.40 -22.19 -21.58
N ALA A 585 11.26 -21.75 -22.11
CA ALA A 585 10.67 -22.22 -23.35
C ALA A 585 10.31 -21.01 -24.24
N TYR A 586 9.95 -21.26 -25.50
CA TYR A 586 9.35 -20.25 -26.37
C TYR A 586 7.86 -20.54 -26.53
N GLU A 587 7.05 -19.48 -26.56
CA GLU A 587 5.62 -19.61 -26.86
C GLU A 587 5.43 -20.16 -28.27
N TYR A 588 4.57 -21.17 -28.41
CA TYR A 588 4.18 -21.69 -29.72
C TYR A 588 3.06 -20.82 -30.30
N VAL A 589 3.42 -19.95 -31.25
CA VAL A 589 2.46 -19.01 -31.86
C VAL A 589 2.15 -19.39 -33.30
N GLN A 590 0.90 -19.80 -33.54
CA GLN A 590 0.34 -20.14 -34.84
C GLN A 590 -0.66 -19.11 -35.39
N ALA A 591 -1.06 -18.11 -34.60
CA ALA A 591 -2.13 -17.16 -34.93
C ALA A 591 -1.91 -16.44 -36.25
N ASP A 592 -0.69 -16.00 -36.57
CA ASP A 592 -0.43 -15.32 -37.86
C ASP A 592 -0.70 -16.24 -39.04
N ALA A 593 -0.23 -17.50 -38.97
CA ALA A 593 -0.46 -18.49 -40.01
C ALA A 593 -1.93 -18.87 -40.11
N ARG A 594 -2.60 -19.08 -38.96
CA ARG A 594 -4.03 -19.42 -38.89
C ARG A 594 -4.92 -18.28 -39.37
N VAL A 595 -4.55 -17.02 -39.10
CA VAL A 595 -5.25 -15.84 -39.61
C VAL A 595 -5.11 -15.77 -41.13
N ALA A 596 -3.90 -15.94 -41.68
CA ALA A 596 -3.69 -15.99 -43.13
C ALA A 596 -4.54 -17.11 -43.77
N GLU A 597 -4.49 -18.31 -43.21
CA GLU A 597 -5.31 -19.46 -43.65
C GLU A 597 -6.81 -19.16 -43.57
N THR A 598 -7.27 -18.48 -42.53
CA THR A 598 -8.68 -18.08 -42.39
C THR A 598 -9.10 -17.11 -43.50
N PHE A 599 -8.21 -16.20 -43.93
CA PHE A 599 -8.47 -15.33 -45.07
C PHE A 599 -8.48 -16.08 -46.40
N ASP A 600 -7.61 -17.07 -46.59
CA ASP A 600 -7.63 -17.93 -47.78
C ASP A 600 -8.94 -18.71 -47.87
N ILE A 601 -9.42 -19.27 -46.75
CA ILE A 601 -10.72 -19.96 -46.66
C ILE A 601 -11.87 -18.96 -46.92
N ALA A 602 -11.81 -17.75 -46.36
CA ALA A 602 -12.82 -16.71 -46.61
C ALA A 602 -12.89 -16.30 -48.09
N ASN A 603 -11.76 -16.23 -48.78
CA ASN A 603 -11.71 -15.96 -50.22
C ASN A 603 -12.33 -17.10 -51.03
N ALA A 604 -12.07 -18.35 -50.65
CA ALA A 604 -12.69 -19.53 -51.26
C ALA A 604 -14.22 -19.54 -51.02
N LEU A 605 -14.67 -19.19 -49.82
CA LEU A 605 -16.09 -19.03 -49.49
C LEU A 605 -16.75 -17.92 -50.33
N ALA A 606 -16.06 -16.82 -50.60
CA ALA A 606 -16.54 -15.76 -51.46
C ALA A 606 -16.65 -16.19 -52.93
N ALA A 607 -15.73 -17.02 -53.42
CA ALA A 607 -15.82 -17.63 -54.74
C ALA A 607 -17.00 -18.62 -54.82
N TYR A 608 -17.17 -19.47 -53.82
CA TYR A 608 -18.33 -20.36 -53.70
C TYR A 608 -19.64 -19.57 -53.76
N LYS A 609 -19.77 -18.50 -52.97
CA LYS A 609 -20.97 -17.66 -52.98
C LYS A 609 -21.24 -17.00 -54.33
N ARG A 610 -20.18 -16.65 -55.08
CA ARG A 610 -20.32 -16.09 -56.43
C ARG A 610 -20.93 -17.10 -57.40
N ASP A 611 -20.50 -18.36 -57.32
CA ASP A 611 -20.93 -19.41 -58.23
C ASP A 611 -22.31 -19.99 -57.85
N HIS A 612 -22.62 -20.03 -56.55
CA HIS A 612 -23.83 -20.67 -56.02
C HIS A 612 -24.89 -19.70 -55.49
N GLY A 613 -24.62 -18.40 -55.45
CA GLY A 613 -25.51 -17.36 -54.91
C GLY A 613 -25.57 -17.28 -53.38
N GLN A 614 -25.03 -18.28 -52.67
CA GLN A 614 -25.04 -18.38 -51.20
C GLN A 614 -23.75 -19.03 -50.69
N TYR A 615 -23.39 -18.79 -49.43
CA TYR A 615 -22.34 -19.54 -48.73
C TYR A 615 -22.81 -21.00 -48.46
N PRO A 616 -21.89 -21.95 -48.25
CA PRO A 616 -22.25 -23.30 -47.84
C PRO A 616 -23.08 -23.31 -46.55
N VAL A 617 -24.35 -23.69 -46.62
CA VAL A 617 -25.20 -23.77 -45.42
C VAL A 617 -24.74 -24.90 -44.51
N THR A 618 -24.85 -24.67 -43.20
CA THR A 618 -24.43 -25.63 -42.18
C THR A 618 -25.53 -26.61 -41.76
N SER A 619 -26.79 -26.33 -42.11
CA SER A 619 -27.92 -27.22 -41.88
C SER A 619 -28.03 -28.29 -42.97
N ALA A 620 -28.44 -29.50 -42.59
CA ALA A 620 -28.63 -30.62 -43.52
C ALA A 620 -29.86 -30.45 -44.44
N ALA A 621 -30.76 -29.53 -44.10
CA ALA A 621 -31.91 -29.18 -44.92
C ALA A 621 -31.66 -27.80 -45.54
N ALA A 622 -31.61 -27.74 -46.88
CA ALA A 622 -31.71 -26.49 -47.59
C ALA A 622 -33.01 -25.80 -47.16
N PRO A 623 -33.00 -24.48 -46.92
CA PRO A 623 -34.21 -23.79 -46.46
C PRO A 623 -35.32 -23.94 -47.50
N GLU A 624 -36.35 -24.72 -47.19
CA GLU A 624 -37.63 -24.67 -47.91
C GLU A 624 -38.14 -23.22 -47.77
N ASP A 625 -38.35 -22.54 -48.89
CA ASP A 625 -38.76 -21.12 -48.99
C ASP A 625 -37.70 -20.03 -48.68
N GLY A 626 -36.41 -20.38 -48.55
CA GLY A 626 -35.33 -19.40 -48.40
C GLY A 626 -35.24 -18.74 -47.01
N ILE A 627 -35.85 -19.34 -45.99
CA ILE A 627 -35.79 -18.90 -44.58
C ILE A 627 -34.67 -19.64 -43.84
N SER A 628 -33.68 -18.90 -43.34
CA SER A 628 -32.54 -19.43 -42.56
C SER A 628 -32.96 -20.24 -41.32
N THR A 629 -32.46 -21.46 -41.17
CA THR A 629 -32.63 -22.26 -39.94
C THR A 629 -31.56 -21.90 -38.90
N HIS A 630 -31.95 -21.33 -37.77
CA HIS A 630 -31.08 -21.10 -36.63
C HIS A 630 -31.43 -22.05 -35.49
N GLU A 631 -30.42 -22.53 -34.79
CA GLU A 631 -30.57 -23.34 -33.59
C GLU A 631 -30.38 -22.46 -32.35
N LEU A 632 -31.17 -22.74 -31.30
CA LEU A 632 -30.87 -22.23 -29.97
C LEU A 632 -29.82 -23.16 -29.35
N SER A 633 -28.57 -22.73 -29.37
CA SER A 633 -27.47 -23.41 -28.68
C SER A 633 -27.79 -23.57 -27.19
N PRO A 634 -27.31 -24.63 -26.51
CA PRO A 634 -27.36 -24.77 -25.04
C PRO A 634 -26.78 -23.59 -24.27
N THR A 635 -26.01 -22.73 -24.92
CA THR A 635 -25.50 -21.45 -24.39
C THR A 635 -26.44 -20.25 -24.60
N GLU A 636 -27.72 -20.50 -24.90
CA GLU A 636 -28.77 -19.50 -25.19
C GLU A 636 -28.46 -18.60 -26.40
N ARG A 637 -27.73 -19.13 -27.39
CA ARG A 637 -27.33 -18.38 -28.60
C ARG A 637 -28.16 -18.81 -29.79
N ILE A 638 -28.64 -17.86 -30.57
CA ILE A 638 -29.37 -18.10 -31.81
C ILE A 638 -28.42 -17.93 -32.99
N GLY A 639 -28.15 -19.01 -33.72
CA GLY A 639 -27.33 -18.96 -34.92
C GLY A 639 -27.37 -20.27 -35.71
N PRO A 640 -26.74 -20.35 -36.88
CA PRO A 640 -26.63 -21.58 -37.65
C PRO A 640 -25.88 -22.68 -36.86
N PRO A 641 -26.13 -23.97 -37.15
CA PRO A 641 -25.39 -25.07 -36.53
C PRO A 641 -23.88 -24.93 -36.78
N ILE A 642 -23.08 -25.36 -35.81
CA ILE A 642 -21.62 -25.25 -35.89
C ILE A 642 -21.05 -26.50 -36.56
N VAL A 643 -20.36 -26.31 -37.68
CA VAL A 643 -19.56 -27.35 -38.33
C VAL A 643 -18.13 -27.30 -37.80
N ARG A 644 -17.59 -28.45 -37.38
CA ARG A 644 -16.20 -28.60 -36.91
C ARG A 644 -15.34 -29.18 -38.02
N GLY A 645 -14.33 -28.43 -38.45
CA GLY A 645 -13.42 -28.84 -39.52
C GLY A 645 -14.01 -28.61 -40.91
N ASP A 646 -14.23 -29.69 -41.68
CA ASP A 646 -14.51 -29.62 -43.12
C ASP A 646 -15.79 -28.84 -43.46
N ILE A 647 -15.65 -27.84 -44.33
CA ILE A 647 -16.76 -27.02 -44.83
C ILE A 647 -17.38 -27.73 -46.05
N PRO A 648 -18.69 -28.01 -46.04
CA PRO A 648 -19.36 -28.67 -47.16
C PRO A 648 -19.12 -27.96 -48.50
N GLY A 649 -18.76 -28.73 -49.54
CA GLY A 649 -18.60 -28.22 -50.91
C GLY A 649 -17.37 -27.34 -51.17
N LEU A 650 -16.65 -26.89 -50.13
CA LEU A 650 -15.49 -26.00 -50.30
C LEU A 650 -14.26 -26.77 -50.82
N PHE A 651 -14.05 -27.99 -50.32
CA PHE A 651 -12.89 -28.83 -50.64
C PHE A 651 -13.25 -30.00 -51.56
N PRO A 652 -12.38 -30.39 -52.52
CA PRO A 652 -11.19 -29.67 -52.99
C PRO A 652 -11.50 -28.59 -54.04
N LEU A 653 -12.78 -28.37 -54.36
CA LEU A 653 -13.21 -27.64 -55.55
C LEU A 653 -12.78 -26.17 -55.58
N TYR A 654 -12.89 -25.46 -54.45
CA TYR A 654 -12.56 -24.05 -54.34
C TYR A 654 -11.18 -23.80 -53.73
N MET A 655 -10.69 -24.75 -52.94
CA MET A 655 -9.33 -24.74 -52.40
C MET A 655 -8.91 -26.16 -51.99
N ARG A 656 -7.59 -26.39 -51.86
CA ARG A 656 -7.06 -27.63 -51.30
C ARG A 656 -7.34 -27.69 -49.80
N ARG A 657 -7.77 -28.86 -49.30
CA ARG A 657 -7.96 -29.12 -47.87
C ARG A 657 -6.64 -28.93 -47.10
N THR A 658 -6.65 -28.03 -46.13
CA THR A 658 -5.54 -27.84 -45.19
C THR A 658 -5.61 -28.88 -44.07
N ILE A 659 -4.46 -29.26 -43.51
CA ILE A 659 -4.38 -30.30 -42.47
C ILE A 659 -5.18 -29.89 -41.22
N SER A 660 -5.20 -28.61 -40.91
CA SER A 660 -5.90 -27.98 -39.79
C SER A 660 -7.42 -27.94 -39.90
N MET A 661 -7.97 -28.17 -41.09
CA MET A 661 -9.42 -28.30 -41.30
C MET A 661 -9.92 -29.73 -41.03
N ALA A 662 -9.02 -30.67 -40.71
CA ALA A 662 -9.43 -31.98 -40.27
C ALA A 662 -10.22 -31.89 -38.95
N PRO A 663 -11.30 -32.69 -38.77
CA PRO A 663 -12.01 -32.74 -37.51
C PRO A 663 -11.09 -33.17 -36.35
N HIS A 664 -11.09 -32.38 -35.28
CA HIS A 664 -10.34 -32.65 -34.05
C HIS A 664 -11.25 -33.09 -32.90
N ALA A 665 -10.66 -33.67 -31.85
CA ALA A 665 -11.42 -34.07 -30.67
C ALA A 665 -12.05 -32.85 -29.95
N LEU A 666 -13.09 -33.08 -29.15
CA LEU A 666 -13.71 -32.01 -28.37
C LEU A 666 -12.68 -31.39 -27.40
N GLY A 667 -12.47 -30.08 -27.48
CA GLY A 667 -11.51 -29.34 -26.65
C GLY A 667 -10.13 -29.15 -27.27
N GLU A 668 -9.87 -29.76 -28.43
CA GLU A 668 -8.67 -29.48 -29.22
C GLU A 668 -8.87 -28.26 -30.13
N PRO A 669 -7.79 -27.52 -30.43
CA PRO A 669 -7.85 -26.39 -31.36
C PRO A 669 -8.41 -26.80 -32.73
N THR A 670 -9.51 -26.19 -33.18
CA THR A 670 -10.20 -26.57 -34.44
C THR A 670 -10.86 -25.39 -35.11
N TYR A 671 -11.02 -25.46 -36.44
CA TYR A 671 -11.90 -24.53 -37.14
C TYR A 671 -13.38 -24.83 -36.85
N LEU A 672 -14.13 -23.77 -36.58
CA LEU A 672 -15.58 -23.74 -36.46
C LEU A 672 -16.14 -22.89 -37.59
N TYR A 673 -17.07 -23.45 -38.34
CA TYR A 673 -17.77 -22.78 -39.42
C TYR A 673 -19.27 -22.74 -39.14
N MET A 674 -19.87 -21.57 -39.33
CA MET A 674 -21.30 -21.29 -39.20
C MET A 674 -21.75 -20.51 -40.44
N SER A 675 -22.87 -20.89 -41.05
CA SER A 675 -23.46 -20.12 -42.14
C SER A 675 -24.93 -20.45 -42.34
N ASP A 676 -25.73 -19.41 -42.60
CA ASP A 676 -27.12 -19.46 -43.04
C ASP A 676 -27.28 -19.28 -44.55
N GLY A 677 -26.17 -19.27 -45.31
CA GLY A 677 -26.13 -19.03 -46.75
C GLY A 677 -25.97 -17.56 -47.13
N LEU A 678 -26.44 -16.61 -46.31
CA LEU A 678 -26.26 -15.18 -46.56
C LEU A 678 -24.98 -14.65 -45.93
N ASP A 679 -24.75 -15.02 -44.69
CA ASP A 679 -23.65 -14.63 -43.83
C ASP A 679 -22.84 -15.87 -43.41
N PHE A 680 -21.58 -15.67 -42.98
CA PHE A 680 -20.79 -16.76 -42.40
C PHE A 680 -19.89 -16.26 -41.27
N LYS A 681 -19.53 -17.18 -40.37
CA LYS A 681 -18.46 -17.00 -39.38
C LYS A 681 -17.54 -18.21 -39.38
N LEU A 682 -16.27 -17.95 -39.58
CA LEU A 682 -15.18 -18.92 -39.57
C LEU A 682 -14.18 -18.52 -38.49
N VAL A 683 -14.05 -19.34 -37.46
CA VAL A 683 -13.13 -19.05 -36.35
C VAL A 683 -12.30 -20.27 -36.00
N TYR A 684 -11.05 -20.06 -35.62
CA TYR A 684 -10.18 -21.07 -35.04
C TYR A 684 -10.37 -21.03 -33.51
N SER A 685 -11.01 -22.06 -32.97
CA SER A 685 -11.43 -22.18 -31.57
C SER A 685 -10.36 -22.79 -30.70
N ASP A 686 -10.37 -22.39 -29.42
CA ASP A 686 -9.52 -22.90 -28.35
C ASP A 686 -8.01 -22.90 -28.69
N PRO A 687 -7.46 -21.83 -29.32
CA PRO A 687 -6.07 -21.82 -29.70
C PRO A 687 -5.16 -21.62 -28.47
N PRO A 688 -4.01 -22.30 -28.41
CA PRO A 688 -3.05 -22.16 -27.30
C PRO A 688 -2.41 -20.76 -27.23
N ASP A 689 -2.53 -19.95 -28.28
CA ASP A 689 -1.92 -18.62 -28.43
C ASP A 689 -2.96 -17.50 -28.51
N ILE A 690 -4.14 -17.69 -27.90
CA ILE A 690 -5.21 -16.68 -27.90
C ILE A 690 -4.75 -15.33 -27.31
N ALA A 691 -3.88 -15.35 -26.29
CA ALA A 691 -3.35 -14.14 -25.67
C ALA A 691 -2.53 -13.30 -26.67
N TYR A 692 -1.67 -13.96 -27.46
CA TYR A 692 -0.97 -13.33 -28.58
C TYR A 692 -1.95 -12.76 -29.60
N ALA A 693 -2.92 -13.57 -30.06
CA ALA A 693 -3.87 -13.18 -31.08
C ALA A 693 -4.69 -11.95 -30.67
N LYS A 694 -5.03 -11.79 -29.39
CA LYS A 694 -5.76 -10.63 -28.87
C LYS A 694 -4.99 -9.32 -29.04
N GLN A 695 -3.67 -9.36 -29.06
CA GLN A 695 -2.84 -8.17 -29.25
C GLN A 695 -2.45 -7.95 -30.71
N ALA A 696 -2.07 -9.02 -31.42
CA ALA A 696 -1.64 -8.95 -32.81
C ALA A 696 -2.81 -8.76 -33.80
N HIS A 697 -3.94 -9.43 -33.55
CA HIS A 697 -5.11 -9.48 -34.44
C HIS A 697 -6.42 -9.11 -33.72
N PRO A 698 -6.48 -7.97 -32.99
CA PRO A 698 -7.60 -7.65 -32.10
C PRO A 698 -8.96 -7.53 -32.81
N ALA A 699 -8.95 -7.19 -34.11
CA ALA A 699 -10.17 -7.09 -34.91
C ALA A 699 -10.77 -8.45 -35.28
N LEU A 700 -9.98 -9.52 -35.18
CA LEU A 700 -10.33 -10.88 -35.57
C LEU A 700 -10.72 -11.75 -34.36
N ILE A 701 -10.73 -11.19 -33.14
CA ILE A 701 -11.11 -11.92 -31.93
C ILE A 701 -12.63 -12.09 -31.87
N ASP A 702 -13.08 -13.33 -31.74
CA ASP A 702 -14.48 -13.62 -31.45
C ASP A 702 -14.81 -13.15 -30.03
N ARG A 703 -15.85 -12.32 -29.89
CA ARG A 703 -16.30 -11.85 -28.57
C ARG A 703 -17.02 -12.93 -27.78
N MET A 704 -17.51 -13.96 -28.47
CA MET A 704 -18.40 -14.97 -27.91
C MET A 704 -17.65 -16.24 -27.49
N ARG A 705 -16.41 -16.44 -27.95
CA ARG A 705 -15.61 -17.66 -27.77
C ARG A 705 -14.13 -17.30 -27.63
N PRO A 706 -13.32 -18.12 -26.96
CA PRO A 706 -11.86 -17.99 -26.99
C PRO A 706 -11.34 -18.42 -28.38
N ALA A 707 -11.61 -17.62 -29.40
CA ALA A 707 -11.36 -17.93 -30.79
C ALA A 707 -10.97 -16.67 -31.58
N TYR A 708 -10.33 -16.87 -32.73
CA TYR A 708 -10.08 -15.79 -33.69
C TYR A 708 -10.37 -16.24 -35.12
N GLY A 709 -10.78 -15.32 -35.98
CA GLY A 709 -11.05 -15.62 -37.39
C GLY A 709 -11.75 -14.50 -38.13
N THR A 710 -12.53 -14.86 -39.14
CA THR A 710 -13.21 -13.91 -40.03
C THR A 710 -14.72 -14.20 -40.08
N TRP A 711 -15.51 -13.16 -40.29
CA TRP A 711 -16.95 -13.27 -40.40
C TRP A 711 -17.52 -12.10 -41.21
N THR A 712 -18.69 -12.31 -41.78
CA THR A 712 -19.48 -11.25 -42.43
C THR A 712 -20.22 -10.40 -41.38
N LEU A 713 -20.76 -9.25 -41.80
CA LEU A 713 -21.35 -8.29 -40.87
C LEU A 713 -22.54 -8.88 -40.08
N GLY A 714 -23.40 -9.67 -40.74
CA GLY A 714 -24.56 -10.30 -40.08
C GLY A 714 -24.17 -11.41 -39.10
N ALA A 715 -22.98 -11.99 -39.26
CA ALA A 715 -22.49 -13.10 -38.45
C ALA A 715 -21.69 -12.70 -37.20
N LYS A 716 -21.45 -11.41 -36.98
CA LYS A 716 -20.59 -10.90 -35.89
C LYS A 716 -20.99 -11.42 -34.50
N ASN A 717 -22.30 -11.59 -34.26
CA ASN A 717 -22.85 -11.93 -32.94
C ASN A 717 -23.19 -13.43 -32.78
N TRP A 718 -22.91 -14.28 -33.79
CA TRP A 718 -23.15 -15.72 -33.73
C TRP A 718 -22.22 -16.45 -32.74
#